data_AF-A0A517QDR9-F1
#
_entry.id   AF-A0A517QDR9-F1
#
_cell.length_a   1.000
_cell.length_b   1.000
_cell.length_c   1.000
_cell.angle_alpha   90.00
_cell.angle_beta   90.00
_cell.angle_gamma   90.00
#
_symmetry.space_group_name_H-M   'P 1'
#
loop_
_entity.id
_entity.type
_entity.pdbx_description
1 polymer ?
#
loop_
_entity_poly.entity_id
_entity_poly.type
_entity_poly.pdbx_seq_one_letter_code
_entity_poly.pdbx_strand_id
1 'polypeptide(L)'
;MQSLTRRMALKLFALGTTFFGLKKSKNLAAAETGSDAPVIGRWKKTHDRVWLGEEFWANPMEDWRIVDGAAECMSTGGSRNIQLLTYQLTNPKAPFTMSVHASQVEVKQQDGGVGFRIGVKSDINEYRSNCFAKSGIKAGILNGKLILGNKEQKLKQPVNLKDCVLTVVGKPEGEKYSLTLMVSGSESDKPLDTISHTFPLQAVLGNVAVVSNFDPRFKRMIGARYRFSDWSVSGDAFTVSPEHKFGPILWSMYTLSDSRGDEGFVMKISALTGPLGEKDNKDVELLIQQDGSWKSLGTAPLDTDAWTATFRIANWNEKEATPFKLVYKEQHTDGSETVAERTGIIRSNPSGRPLKLGALTCQKDYGFPYEPVANNLLKVDPDLLYFSGDQLYEDHGGFGLIRDPAEPAILNYLRKFYMHGMAFGEAMRDRPTVCIPDDHDVFQGNIWGEGGMKMKEGTTSSNGGYREPARMVNVVHKTCAGHHPDYYDPTPCLQGISVYYGDMVYGDVGFAILGDRQFKSGPEHVDSGSGRADHVTDANFDTSKLDKPGLELLGDRQEKFLEHWCDDWRGHKLKVLLSQTVFAGVATHHGGYNGYLKADLDSGSWPQTARNRAVKIIRKGMPLHINGDQHLTTLSQYGADEQRDGCWSFCTPAISAGYPRWWRPDEVGMEHENRPKHDLPNTGEYIDGFGNKVYVYAVGNPEPASEKNRYDLAHQKGSGFGLVLIDPKAKTYEIHSYRFLVDATDGKASNEFPGWPVTLHQKENGGETRLIS
;
A
#
# COMPACT_ATOMS: atom_id res chain seq x y z
N MET A 1 38.67 29.87 -68.16
CA MET A 1 38.26 28.78 -67.25
C MET A 1 38.57 29.17 -65.83
N GLN A 2 37.57 28.98 -64.97
CA GLN A 2 37.61 28.84 -63.51
C GLN A 2 37.93 30.05 -62.60
N SER A 3 37.01 30.19 -61.65
CA SER A 3 36.73 31.25 -60.69
C SER A 3 37.74 31.38 -59.55
N LEU A 4 38.01 32.62 -59.16
CA LEU A 4 38.54 33.00 -57.85
C LEU A 4 37.49 33.83 -57.11
N THR A 5 37.13 33.37 -55.92
CA THR A 5 36.01 33.84 -55.09
C THR A 5 36.43 34.82 -53.98
N ARG A 6 35.68 35.92 -53.89
CA ARG A 6 35.19 36.63 -52.68
C ARG A 6 36.13 37.03 -51.52
N ARG A 7 37.46 37.01 -51.67
CA ARG A 7 38.40 37.43 -50.60
C ARG A 7 39.15 38.75 -50.79
N MET A 8 38.81 39.60 -51.78
CA MET A 8 39.46 40.91 -51.99
C MET A 8 38.51 42.06 -52.35
N ALA A 9 37.23 41.98 -51.99
CA ALA A 9 36.30 43.10 -52.10
C ALA A 9 36.27 43.91 -50.79
N LEU A 10 37.44 44.37 -50.36
CA LEU A 10 37.61 45.22 -49.19
C LEU A 10 38.46 46.42 -49.62
N LYS A 11 37.80 47.56 -49.88
CA LYS A 11 38.14 48.94 -49.46
C LYS A 11 37.60 50.00 -50.44
N LEU A 12 37.10 51.08 -49.85
CA LEU A 12 36.66 52.38 -50.44
C LEU A 12 35.18 52.35 -50.88
N PHE A 13 34.25 53.01 -50.20
CA PHE A 13 34.25 54.44 -49.84
C PHE A 13 33.58 54.75 -48.48
N ALA A 14 34.19 55.68 -47.75
CA ALA A 14 33.67 56.42 -46.61
C ALA A 14 32.71 57.54 -47.12
N LEU A 15 31.71 58.06 -46.39
CA LEU A 15 31.82 59.01 -45.26
C LEU A 15 30.41 59.45 -44.78
N GLY A 16 30.26 59.67 -43.46
CA GLY A 16 29.23 60.51 -42.80
C GLY A 16 28.01 59.74 -42.27
N THR A 17 27.55 59.83 -41.02
CA THR A 17 27.79 60.74 -39.88
C THR A 17 27.22 60.09 -38.60
N THR A 18 28.04 60.00 -37.57
CA THR A 18 27.80 60.28 -36.13
C THR A 18 26.48 59.96 -35.41
N PHE A 19 26.67 59.32 -34.23
CA PHE A 19 25.96 59.39 -32.94
C PHE A 19 25.14 58.17 -32.44
N PHE A 20 25.41 57.86 -31.16
CA PHE A 20 24.69 57.04 -30.17
C PHE A 20 25.03 55.55 -29.98
N GLY A 21 25.81 55.30 -28.92
CA GLY A 21 25.41 54.36 -27.86
C GLY A 21 26.00 52.95 -27.93
N LEU A 22 27.08 52.72 -27.19
CA LEU A 22 27.52 51.39 -26.76
C LEU A 22 26.38 50.68 -26.01
N LYS A 23 25.67 49.76 -26.66
CA LYS A 23 24.79 48.80 -25.97
C LYS A 23 25.67 47.77 -25.25
N LYS A 24 25.83 47.97 -23.93
CA LYS A 24 26.22 46.91 -22.99
C LYS A 24 25.40 45.65 -23.29
N SER A 25 26.08 44.51 -23.36
CA SER A 25 25.45 43.20 -23.27
C SER A 25 24.60 43.14 -22.00
N LYS A 26 23.29 42.93 -22.15
CA LYS A 26 22.40 42.62 -21.02
C LYS A 26 22.68 41.17 -20.58
N ASN A 27 23.74 41.03 -19.80
CA ASN A 27 23.85 40.00 -18.79
C ASN A 27 22.79 40.24 -17.70
N LEU A 28 22.24 39.15 -17.17
CA LEU A 28 21.85 38.98 -15.76
C LEU A 28 21.11 40.18 -15.14
N ALA A 29 19.81 40.31 -15.41
CA ALA A 29 18.93 41.22 -14.68
C ALA A 29 17.49 40.65 -14.62
N ALA A 30 17.37 39.40 -14.18
CA ALA A 30 16.09 38.77 -13.86
C ALA A 30 16.13 37.98 -12.55
N ALA A 31 17.09 38.30 -11.66
CA ALA A 31 17.20 37.72 -10.32
C ALA A 31 16.89 38.75 -9.20
N GLU A 32 16.35 39.92 -9.54
CA GLU A 32 16.05 40.99 -8.58
C GLU A 32 14.54 41.22 -8.43
N THR A 33 13.78 40.14 -8.19
CA THR A 33 12.50 40.23 -7.49
C THR A 33 12.61 39.36 -6.26
N GLY A 34 13.14 39.96 -5.19
CA GLY A 34 13.19 39.38 -3.85
C GLY A 34 11.79 39.26 -3.26
N SER A 35 11.12 38.16 -3.55
CA SER A 35 10.48 37.42 -2.47
C SER A 35 11.31 36.15 -2.32
N ASP A 36 12.01 35.98 -1.20
CA ASP A 36 12.62 34.69 -0.88
C ASP A 36 11.53 33.62 -1.02
N ALA A 37 11.75 32.67 -1.93
CA ALA A 37 10.81 31.57 -2.10
C ALA A 37 10.64 30.88 -0.73
N PRO A 38 9.41 30.62 -0.27
CA PRO A 38 9.21 30.07 1.05
C PRO A 38 9.93 28.73 1.17
N VAL A 39 10.62 28.53 2.29
CA VAL A 39 11.20 27.23 2.65
C VAL A 39 10.05 26.25 2.84
N ILE A 40 10.16 25.09 2.17
CA ILE A 40 9.19 24.01 2.23
C ILE A 40 9.43 23.17 3.49
N GLY A 41 8.33 22.80 4.16
CA GLY A 41 8.38 22.05 5.40
C GLY A 41 8.84 22.89 6.59
N ARG A 42 9.09 22.21 7.72
CA ARG A 42 9.35 22.86 9.02
C ARG A 42 10.56 22.30 9.77
N TRP A 43 11.50 21.64 9.08
CA TRP A 43 12.60 20.92 9.72
C TRP A 43 13.29 21.73 10.81
N LYS A 44 13.62 23.01 10.56
CA LYS A 44 14.28 23.93 11.51
C LYS A 44 13.63 24.02 12.90
N LYS A 45 12.31 23.87 12.97
CA LYS A 45 11.55 23.99 14.22
C LYS A 45 10.88 22.70 14.68
N THR A 46 11.04 21.62 13.93
CA THR A 46 10.54 20.29 14.31
C THR A 46 11.55 19.60 15.23
N HIS A 47 11.06 18.88 16.24
CA HIS A 47 11.92 18.05 17.11
C HIS A 47 12.57 16.89 16.32
N ASP A 48 13.72 16.44 16.78
CA ASP A 48 14.43 15.30 16.17
C ASP A 48 13.56 14.05 16.15
N ARG A 49 13.34 13.50 14.96
CA ARG A 49 12.42 12.37 14.73
C ARG A 49 12.66 11.65 13.41
N VAL A 50 11.94 10.55 13.16
CA VAL A 50 12.03 9.81 11.89
C VAL A 50 11.22 10.47 10.79
N TRP A 51 9.97 10.80 11.07
CA TRP A 51 9.06 11.31 10.06
C TRP A 51 9.36 12.77 9.71
N LEU A 52 9.68 13.02 8.43
CA LEU A 52 10.23 14.29 7.96
C LEU A 52 9.21 15.42 7.80
N GLY A 53 7.91 15.11 7.74
CA GLY A 53 6.84 16.09 7.53
C GLY A 53 5.83 15.66 6.47
N GLU A 54 4.70 16.37 6.47
CA GLU A 54 3.51 16.07 5.66
C GLU A 54 3.69 16.36 4.17
N GLU A 55 4.66 17.21 3.82
CA GLU A 55 4.97 17.57 2.43
C GLU A 55 5.83 16.51 1.72
N PHE A 56 6.38 15.53 2.46
CA PHE A 56 7.49 14.72 2.00
C PHE A 56 7.19 13.23 1.98
N TRP A 57 7.74 12.54 0.97
CA TRP A 57 7.92 11.09 1.01
C TRP A 57 9.40 10.73 0.99
N ALA A 58 9.87 10.09 2.06
CA ALA A 58 11.26 9.71 2.24
C ALA A 58 11.54 8.30 1.73
N ASN A 59 12.56 8.16 0.91
CA ASN A 59 12.92 6.93 0.21
C ASN A 59 14.30 6.41 0.65
N PRO A 60 14.35 5.34 1.45
CA PRO A 60 13.26 4.86 2.31
C PRO A 60 13.23 5.62 3.65
N MET A 61 12.06 5.85 4.23
CA MET A 61 11.85 6.58 5.50
C MET A 61 12.79 6.14 6.63
N GLU A 62 13.01 4.84 6.80
CA GLU A 62 13.86 4.31 7.86
C GLU A 62 15.32 4.81 7.80
N ASP A 63 15.77 5.32 6.65
CA ASP A 63 17.12 5.86 6.45
C ASP A 63 17.21 7.38 6.66
N TRP A 64 16.13 8.07 7.03
CA TRP A 64 16.09 9.53 7.20
C TRP A 64 15.66 9.94 8.61
N ARG A 65 16.22 11.04 9.12
CA ARG A 65 15.83 11.65 10.40
C ARG A 65 15.83 13.17 10.27
N ILE A 66 14.99 13.85 11.03
CA ILE A 66 15.25 15.24 11.41
C ILE A 66 16.28 15.20 12.53
N VAL A 67 17.40 15.92 12.34
CA VAL A 67 18.47 16.08 13.32
C VAL A 67 18.88 17.54 13.33
N ASP A 68 18.75 18.23 14.46
CA ASP A 68 19.15 19.63 14.63
C ASP A 68 18.61 20.53 13.49
N GLY A 69 17.31 20.42 13.21
CA GLY A 69 16.65 21.29 12.26
C GLY A 69 16.81 20.95 10.77
N ALA A 70 17.40 19.81 10.42
CA ALA A 70 17.63 19.39 9.02
C ALA A 70 17.26 17.93 8.78
N ALA A 71 16.88 17.59 7.55
CA ALA A 71 16.67 16.21 7.14
C ALA A 71 18.01 15.54 6.83
N GLU A 72 18.47 14.65 7.71
CA GLU A 72 19.73 13.91 7.61
C GLU A 72 19.52 12.47 7.14
N CYS A 73 20.26 12.08 6.11
CA CYS A 73 20.33 10.70 5.66
C CYS A 73 21.28 9.90 6.57
N MET A 74 20.75 8.91 7.26
CA MET A 74 21.49 7.99 8.14
C MET A 74 22.21 6.89 7.35
N SER A 75 21.88 6.74 6.06
CA SER A 75 22.39 5.68 5.19
C SER A 75 23.38 6.20 4.17
N THR A 76 24.37 5.35 3.86
CA THR A 76 25.33 5.55 2.77
C THR A 76 24.94 4.77 1.51
N GLY A 77 23.71 4.24 1.49
CA GLY A 77 23.15 3.56 0.33
C GLY A 77 22.82 4.51 -0.82
N GLY A 78 22.61 3.93 -1.99
CA GLY A 78 22.28 4.62 -3.23
C GLY A 78 20.84 5.09 -3.33
N SER A 79 20.62 6.10 -4.15
CA SER A 79 19.30 6.63 -4.53
C SER A 79 18.42 7.01 -3.34
N ARG A 80 19.02 7.46 -2.23
CA ARG A 80 18.27 7.97 -1.08
C ARG A 80 17.72 9.33 -1.46
N ASN A 81 16.41 9.50 -1.36
CA ASN A 81 15.78 10.74 -1.78
C ASN A 81 14.59 11.13 -0.90
N ILE A 82 14.28 12.42 -0.90
CA ILE A 82 13.07 12.98 -0.31
C ILE A 82 12.27 13.59 -1.46
N GLN A 83 11.12 13.01 -1.76
CA GLN A 83 10.18 13.48 -2.78
C GLN A 83 9.28 14.55 -2.18
N LEU A 84 8.97 15.58 -2.98
CA LEU A 84 8.02 16.61 -2.61
C LEU A 84 6.63 16.26 -3.17
N LEU A 85 5.65 16.03 -2.30
CA LEU A 85 4.31 15.59 -2.68
C LEU A 85 3.43 16.72 -3.20
N THR A 86 3.63 17.93 -2.67
CA THR A 86 2.76 19.08 -2.91
C THR A 86 3.15 19.91 -4.13
N TYR A 87 4.23 19.57 -4.83
CA TYR A 87 4.72 20.31 -6.00
C TYR A 87 5.07 19.34 -7.12
N GLN A 88 4.47 19.56 -8.29
CA GLN A 88 4.79 18.79 -9.50
C GLN A 88 5.04 19.72 -10.67
N LEU A 89 6.08 19.45 -11.46
CA LEU A 89 6.33 20.18 -12.71
C LEU A 89 5.34 19.71 -13.77
N THR A 90 4.40 20.58 -14.12
CA THR A 90 3.28 20.28 -15.04
C THR A 90 3.25 21.25 -16.22
N ASN A 91 3.83 22.44 -16.08
CA ASN A 91 3.83 23.48 -17.10
C ASN A 91 5.24 23.76 -17.63
N PRO A 92 5.71 23.06 -18.68
CA PRO A 92 7.05 23.24 -19.22
C PRO A 92 7.17 24.52 -20.08
N LYS A 93 6.16 25.40 -20.09
CA LYS A 93 6.19 26.71 -20.77
C LYS A 93 6.48 27.87 -19.81
N ALA A 94 6.66 27.58 -18.52
CA ALA A 94 6.92 28.57 -17.49
C ALA A 94 8.26 28.32 -16.80
N PRO A 95 8.88 29.34 -16.17
CA PRO A 95 10.11 29.18 -15.43
C PRO A 95 9.87 28.63 -14.00
N PHE A 96 10.92 28.09 -13.40
CA PHE A 96 10.96 27.75 -11.97
C PHE A 96 12.33 28.01 -11.35
N THR A 97 12.36 28.09 -10.03
CA THR A 97 13.59 28.06 -9.23
C THR A 97 13.42 27.09 -8.07
N MET A 98 14.48 26.34 -7.76
CA MET A 98 14.60 25.55 -6.53
C MET A 98 15.97 25.77 -5.91
N SER A 99 16.06 25.83 -4.59
CA SER A 99 17.33 25.83 -3.87
C SER A 99 17.29 24.90 -2.66
N VAL A 100 18.45 24.39 -2.24
CA VAL A 100 18.57 23.63 -0.99
C VAL A 100 19.95 23.85 -0.40
N HIS A 101 20.01 23.98 0.92
CA HIS A 101 21.26 23.93 1.65
C HIS A 101 21.62 22.46 1.92
N ALA A 102 22.81 22.06 1.49
CA ALA A 102 23.29 20.69 1.60
C ALA A 102 24.61 20.65 2.39
N SER A 103 24.70 19.67 3.29
CA SER A 103 25.90 19.43 4.09
C SER A 103 26.29 17.96 4.06
N GLN A 104 27.51 17.68 3.63
CA GLN A 104 28.13 16.37 3.74
C GLN A 104 28.48 16.07 5.19
N VAL A 105 27.86 15.03 5.74
CA VAL A 105 28.08 14.59 7.12
C VAL A 105 29.25 13.62 7.18
N GLU A 106 29.28 12.65 6.25
CA GLU A 106 30.27 11.59 6.24
C GLU A 106 30.47 11.05 4.82
N VAL A 107 31.68 10.62 4.50
CA VAL A 107 31.98 9.80 3.31
C VAL A 107 32.60 8.50 3.79
N LYS A 108 32.11 7.36 3.28
CA LYS A 108 32.77 6.08 3.50
C LYS A 108 33.82 5.83 2.42
N GLN A 109 33.48 5.07 1.39
CA GLN A 109 34.44 4.72 0.34
C GLN A 109 34.43 5.75 -0.79
N GLN A 110 33.24 6.21 -1.16
CA GLN A 110 33.04 7.09 -2.31
C GLN A 110 31.93 8.09 -2.02
N ASP A 111 32.06 9.28 -2.59
CA ASP A 111 31.01 10.27 -2.56
C ASP A 111 30.03 10.03 -3.72
N GLY A 112 28.84 9.51 -3.41
CA GLY A 112 27.80 9.23 -4.40
C GLY A 112 27.10 10.49 -4.91
N GLY A 113 27.48 11.67 -4.41
CA GLY A 113 26.96 12.97 -4.81
C GLY A 113 25.68 13.39 -4.11
N VAL A 114 25.35 14.66 -4.29
CA VAL A 114 24.22 15.37 -3.65
C VAL A 114 23.57 16.34 -4.62
N GLY A 115 22.25 16.50 -4.53
CA GLY A 115 21.51 17.51 -5.27
C GLY A 115 20.06 17.14 -5.50
N PHE A 116 19.55 17.43 -6.69
CA PHE A 116 18.16 17.23 -7.07
C PHE A 116 17.97 16.10 -8.08
N ARG A 117 16.77 15.52 -8.06
CA ARG A 117 16.14 14.86 -9.21
C ARG A 117 14.94 15.69 -9.67
N ILE A 118 14.87 15.95 -10.96
CA ILE A 118 13.88 16.85 -11.58
C ILE A 118 13.09 16.08 -12.64
N GLY A 119 11.76 16.20 -12.65
CA GLY A 119 10.92 15.49 -13.61
C GLY A 119 10.89 13.98 -13.35
N VAL A 120 10.79 13.59 -12.08
CA VAL A 120 10.65 12.19 -11.68
C VAL A 120 9.24 11.73 -12.04
N LYS A 121 9.13 10.79 -12.98
CA LYS A 121 7.84 10.29 -13.47
C LYS A 121 7.80 8.78 -13.70
N SER A 122 6.70 8.17 -13.30
CA SER A 122 6.32 6.81 -13.65
C SER A 122 5.71 6.76 -15.06
N ASP A 123 5.31 5.56 -15.49
CA ASP A 123 4.56 5.29 -16.72
C ASP A 123 3.15 5.91 -16.73
N ILE A 124 2.57 6.20 -15.55
CA ILE A 124 1.27 6.87 -15.42
C ILE A 124 1.40 8.36 -15.02
N ASN A 125 2.61 8.80 -14.66
CA ASN A 125 2.94 10.17 -14.24
C ASN A 125 1.99 10.74 -13.17
N GLU A 126 1.74 9.97 -12.13
CA GLU A 126 0.90 10.36 -11.00
C GLU A 126 1.78 10.61 -9.76
N TYR A 127 1.44 11.60 -8.94
CA TYR A 127 2.35 12.13 -7.91
C TYR A 127 2.81 11.08 -6.86
N ARG A 128 1.95 10.12 -6.49
CA ARG A 128 2.31 9.03 -5.57
C ARG A 128 3.20 8.01 -6.27
N SER A 129 2.80 7.50 -7.43
CA SER A 129 3.61 6.54 -8.21
C SER A 129 4.99 7.08 -8.58
N ASN A 130 5.06 8.39 -8.86
CA ASN A 130 6.29 9.10 -9.18
C ASN A 130 7.31 9.02 -8.03
N CYS A 131 6.86 8.87 -6.78
CA CYS A 131 7.76 8.76 -5.63
C CYS A 131 8.72 7.56 -5.73
N PHE A 132 8.37 6.52 -6.49
CA PHE A 132 9.16 5.30 -6.62
C PHE A 132 9.81 5.15 -8.02
N ALA A 133 9.64 6.14 -8.89
CA ALA A 133 10.17 6.06 -10.24
C ALA A 133 11.71 6.18 -10.25
N LYS A 134 12.33 5.40 -11.14
CA LYS A 134 13.79 5.42 -11.36
C LYS A 134 14.25 6.55 -12.30
N SER A 135 13.31 7.31 -12.86
CA SER A 135 13.54 8.40 -13.82
C SER A 135 13.94 9.70 -13.11
N GLY A 136 14.04 10.79 -13.89
CA GLY A 136 14.40 12.12 -13.42
C GLY A 136 15.81 12.55 -13.82
N ILE A 137 15.97 13.84 -14.08
CA ILE A 137 17.23 14.48 -14.42
C ILE A 137 18.03 14.70 -13.14
N LYS A 138 19.25 14.16 -13.08
CA LYS A 138 20.20 14.42 -11.98
C LYS A 138 20.74 15.85 -12.11
N ALA A 139 20.68 16.64 -11.04
CA ALA A 139 21.24 17.98 -10.99
C ALA A 139 21.95 18.19 -9.65
N GLY A 140 23.28 18.17 -9.62
CA GLY A 140 24.01 18.29 -8.35
C GLY A 140 25.52 18.23 -8.47
N ILE A 141 26.18 17.89 -7.38
CA ILE A 141 27.62 17.67 -7.32
C ILE A 141 27.90 16.18 -7.17
N LEU A 142 28.84 15.66 -7.95
CA LEU A 142 29.31 14.28 -7.89
C LEU A 142 30.82 14.25 -8.18
N ASN A 143 31.62 13.72 -7.25
CA ASN A 143 33.07 13.55 -7.41
C ASN A 143 33.79 14.83 -7.90
N GLY A 144 33.50 15.98 -7.28
CA GLY A 144 34.11 17.26 -7.65
C GLY A 144 33.67 17.84 -9.00
N LYS A 145 32.55 17.37 -9.54
CA LYS A 145 31.94 17.87 -10.78
C LYS A 145 30.51 18.32 -10.54
N LEU A 146 30.09 19.38 -11.22
CA LEU A 146 28.67 19.64 -11.46
C LEU A 146 28.14 18.65 -12.49
N ILE A 147 26.99 18.05 -12.19
CA ILE A 147 26.26 17.16 -13.10
C ILE A 147 24.88 17.74 -13.38
N LEU A 148 24.47 17.70 -14.65
CA LEU A 148 23.14 18.10 -15.10
C LEU A 148 22.68 17.17 -16.23
N GLY A 149 21.91 16.14 -15.88
CA GLY A 149 21.56 15.04 -16.77
C GLY A 149 22.80 14.20 -17.13
N ASN A 150 23.10 14.14 -18.43
CA ASN A 150 24.30 13.49 -18.96
C ASN A 150 25.48 14.47 -19.14
N LYS A 151 25.30 15.77 -18.85
CA LYS A 151 26.35 16.77 -18.95
C LYS A 151 27.10 16.88 -17.62
N GLU A 152 28.44 16.87 -17.70
CA GLU A 152 29.32 17.03 -16.54
C GLU A 152 30.27 18.21 -16.75
N GLN A 153 30.62 18.90 -15.67
CA GLN A 153 31.62 19.96 -15.66
C GLN A 153 32.46 19.86 -14.38
N LYS A 154 33.79 19.80 -14.51
CA LYS A 154 34.70 19.88 -13.37
C LYS A 154 34.55 21.25 -12.68
N LEU A 155 34.44 21.25 -11.35
CA LEU A 155 34.37 22.49 -10.58
C LEU A 155 35.61 23.34 -10.82
N LYS A 156 35.42 24.61 -11.18
CA LYS A 156 36.52 25.57 -11.41
C LYS A 156 37.18 26.02 -10.12
N GLN A 157 36.45 25.98 -9.01
CA GLN A 157 36.91 26.39 -7.68
C GLN A 157 36.54 25.31 -6.67
N PRO A 158 37.30 25.15 -5.56
CA PRO A 158 36.92 24.25 -4.48
C PRO A 158 35.57 24.65 -3.89
N VAL A 159 34.68 23.67 -3.70
CA VAL A 159 33.42 23.84 -3.00
C VAL A 159 33.52 23.12 -1.66
N ASN A 160 33.15 23.80 -0.57
CA ASN A 160 33.00 23.16 0.73
C ASN A 160 31.68 22.38 0.77
N LEU A 161 31.72 21.06 0.53
CA LEU A 161 30.51 20.23 0.56
C LEU A 161 29.89 20.08 1.95
N LYS A 162 30.59 20.47 3.02
CA LYS A 162 30.00 20.52 4.36
C LYS A 162 29.03 21.69 4.51
N ASP A 163 29.10 22.67 3.61
CA ASP A 163 28.33 23.90 3.70
C ASP A 163 28.18 24.55 2.31
N CYS A 164 27.19 24.09 1.53
CA CYS A 164 26.93 24.65 0.21
C CYS A 164 25.44 24.75 -0.11
N VAL A 165 25.09 25.70 -0.97
CA VAL A 165 23.74 25.86 -1.49
C VAL A 165 23.74 25.46 -2.95
N LEU A 166 22.80 24.59 -3.31
CA LEU A 166 22.55 24.18 -4.68
C LEU A 166 21.28 24.86 -5.17
N THR A 167 21.36 25.57 -6.30
CA THR A 167 20.22 26.26 -6.91
C THR A 167 20.04 25.79 -8.34
N VAL A 168 18.81 25.42 -8.71
CA VAL A 168 18.44 25.09 -10.08
C VAL A 168 17.39 26.09 -10.58
N VAL A 169 17.66 26.69 -11.73
CA VAL A 169 16.71 27.53 -12.46
C VAL A 169 16.31 26.83 -13.74
N GLY A 170 15.00 26.72 -13.95
CA GLY A 170 14.37 26.19 -15.14
C GLY A 170 13.70 27.30 -15.95
N LYS A 171 13.82 27.28 -17.28
CA LYS A 171 13.08 28.17 -18.16
C LYS A 171 12.81 27.56 -19.54
N PRO A 172 11.69 27.88 -20.19
CA PRO A 172 11.47 27.50 -21.58
C PRO A 172 12.53 28.12 -22.50
N GLU A 173 12.99 27.36 -23.49
CA GLU A 173 13.94 27.78 -24.51
C GLU A 173 13.49 27.19 -25.87
N GLY A 174 12.53 27.86 -26.51
CA GLY A 174 11.89 27.36 -27.72
C GLY A 174 11.12 26.06 -27.46
N GLU A 175 11.44 25.01 -28.22
CA GLU A 175 10.86 23.66 -28.07
C GLU A 175 11.57 22.80 -27.01
N LYS A 176 12.51 23.40 -26.27
CA LYS A 176 13.27 22.75 -25.21
C LYS A 176 13.07 23.47 -23.88
N TYR A 177 13.53 22.82 -22.82
CA TYR A 177 13.58 23.38 -21.48
C TYR A 177 15.02 23.51 -21.03
N SER A 178 15.44 24.73 -20.69
CA SER A 178 16.78 25.03 -20.21
C SER A 178 16.83 24.88 -18.70
N LEU A 179 17.73 24.04 -18.20
CA LEU A 179 18.06 23.95 -16.78
C LEU A 179 19.45 24.53 -16.56
N THR A 180 19.60 25.32 -15.50
CA THR A 180 20.88 25.85 -15.02
C THR A 180 21.05 25.49 -13.56
N LEU A 181 22.09 24.71 -13.26
CA LEU A 181 22.51 24.39 -11.91
C LEU A 181 23.64 25.33 -11.49
N MET A 182 23.55 25.81 -10.26
CA MET A 182 24.52 26.68 -9.61
C MET A 182 24.87 26.11 -8.24
N VAL A 183 26.13 26.28 -7.85
CA VAL A 183 26.60 26.02 -6.49
C VAL A 183 27.16 27.30 -5.90
N SER A 184 26.80 27.63 -4.67
CA SER A 184 27.36 28.74 -3.90
C SER A 184 27.74 28.30 -2.49
N GLY A 185 28.49 29.16 -1.79
CA GLY A 185 28.67 29.03 -0.33
C GLY A 185 27.43 29.53 0.42
N SER A 186 27.26 29.11 1.67
CA SER A 186 26.14 29.53 2.53
C SER A 186 26.10 31.04 2.80
N GLU A 187 27.25 31.70 2.86
CA GLU A 187 27.38 33.13 3.16
C GLU A 187 27.34 34.04 1.92
N SER A 188 27.14 33.49 0.71
CA SER A 188 27.20 34.27 -0.52
C SER A 188 26.25 33.75 -1.59
N ASP A 189 25.38 34.62 -2.10
CA ASP A 189 24.51 34.32 -3.24
C ASP A 189 25.24 34.25 -4.59
N LYS A 190 26.50 34.69 -4.64
CA LYS A 190 27.30 34.59 -5.87
C LYS A 190 27.68 33.13 -6.12
N PRO A 191 27.33 32.55 -7.29
CA PRO A 191 27.66 31.17 -7.60
C PRO A 191 29.18 31.00 -7.77
N LEU A 192 29.73 29.99 -7.10
CA LEU A 192 31.11 29.53 -7.25
C LEU A 192 31.32 28.89 -8.63
N ASP A 193 30.33 28.14 -9.10
CA ASP A 193 30.33 27.59 -10.46
C ASP A 193 28.90 27.33 -10.95
N THR A 194 28.76 27.14 -12.26
CA THR A 194 27.48 26.94 -12.93
C THR A 194 27.60 26.00 -14.14
N ILE A 195 26.54 25.25 -14.41
CA ILE A 195 26.38 24.42 -15.61
C ILE A 195 24.95 24.57 -16.15
N SER A 196 24.81 24.72 -17.47
CA SER A 196 23.49 24.74 -18.13
C SER A 196 23.37 23.64 -19.19
N HIS A 197 22.17 23.10 -19.34
CA HIS A 197 21.85 22.11 -20.37
C HIS A 197 20.37 22.20 -20.76
N THR A 198 20.04 21.82 -22.00
CA THR A 198 18.66 21.85 -22.52
C THR A 198 18.11 20.44 -22.69
N PHE A 199 16.85 20.26 -22.33
CA PHE A 199 16.15 18.98 -22.32
C PHE A 199 14.85 19.06 -23.14
N PRO A 200 14.32 17.93 -23.63
CA PRO A 200 12.95 17.89 -24.15
C PRO A 200 11.96 18.34 -23.07
N LEU A 201 10.90 19.06 -23.47
CA LEU A 201 9.86 19.55 -22.53
C LEU A 201 9.28 18.42 -21.66
N GLN A 202 9.11 17.22 -22.23
CA GLN A 202 8.56 16.07 -21.53
C GLN A 202 9.51 15.48 -20.46
N ALA A 203 10.81 15.78 -20.52
CA ALA A 203 11.79 15.24 -19.58
C ALA A 203 11.80 15.96 -18.22
N VAL A 204 11.22 17.17 -18.15
CA VAL A 204 11.16 17.96 -16.90
C VAL A 204 9.84 17.79 -16.15
N LEU A 205 8.86 17.10 -16.73
CA LEU A 205 7.56 16.88 -16.10
C LEU A 205 7.61 15.79 -15.03
N GLY A 206 6.86 15.98 -13.94
CA GLY A 206 6.77 15.04 -12.82
C GLY A 206 7.25 15.64 -11.50
N ASN A 207 7.52 14.79 -10.52
CA ASN A 207 7.92 15.20 -9.18
C ASN A 207 9.35 15.76 -9.16
N VAL A 208 9.67 16.46 -8.07
CA VAL A 208 11.02 16.89 -7.73
C VAL A 208 11.44 16.29 -6.40
N ALA A 209 12.74 16.03 -6.25
CA ALA A 209 13.30 15.44 -5.04
C ALA A 209 14.70 15.95 -4.76
N VAL A 210 15.10 15.97 -3.48
CA VAL A 210 16.51 16.05 -3.08
C VAL A 210 17.08 14.64 -2.92
N VAL A 211 18.37 14.46 -3.22
CA VAL A 211 19.01 13.15 -3.33
C VAL A 211 20.35 13.12 -2.63
N SER A 212 20.56 12.07 -1.83
CA SER A 212 21.83 11.61 -1.30
C SER A 212 22.24 10.33 -2.03
N ASN A 213 23.43 10.35 -2.64
CA ASN A 213 23.98 9.31 -3.51
C ASN A 213 23.13 9.02 -4.76
N PHE A 214 23.48 9.57 -5.92
CA PHE A 214 22.68 9.42 -7.13
C PHE A 214 22.59 8.00 -7.70
N ASP A 215 23.61 7.18 -7.50
CA ASP A 215 23.71 5.85 -8.08
C ASP A 215 22.97 4.80 -7.22
N PRO A 216 21.87 4.19 -7.72
CA PRO A 216 21.12 3.18 -6.96
C PRO A 216 21.92 1.91 -6.65
N ARG A 217 23.05 1.67 -7.33
CA ARG A 217 23.89 0.48 -7.11
C ARG A 217 24.73 0.57 -5.84
N PHE A 218 24.82 1.74 -5.22
CA PHE A 218 25.56 1.91 -3.97
C PHE A 218 24.87 1.12 -2.86
N LYS A 219 25.54 0.08 -2.38
CA LYS A 219 25.16 -0.62 -1.16
C LYS A 219 25.49 0.25 0.06
N ARG A 220 24.89 -0.08 1.22
CA ARG A 220 25.31 0.51 2.50
C ARG A 220 26.82 0.33 2.68
N MET A 221 27.47 1.29 3.34
CA MET A 221 28.91 1.42 3.57
C MET A 221 29.76 1.86 2.37
N ILE A 222 29.14 2.20 1.22
CA ILE A 222 29.87 2.69 0.04
C ILE A 222 29.82 4.21 -0.05
N GLY A 223 28.61 4.79 -0.08
CA GLY A 223 28.37 6.20 -0.36
C GLY A 223 28.68 7.17 0.78
N ALA A 224 28.09 8.36 0.66
CA ALA A 224 28.16 9.43 1.65
C ALA A 224 26.82 9.60 2.38
N ARG A 225 26.85 10.30 3.51
CA ARG A 225 25.67 10.81 4.22
C ARG A 225 25.58 12.30 4.02
N TYR A 226 24.40 12.77 3.64
CA TYR A 226 24.08 14.17 3.44
C TYR A 226 22.89 14.56 4.28
N ARG A 227 22.86 15.81 4.71
CA ARG A 227 21.69 16.45 5.30
C ARG A 227 21.27 17.68 4.48
N PHE A 228 19.98 17.96 4.50
CA PHE A 228 19.33 19.02 3.74
C PHE A 228 18.60 19.97 4.68
N SER A 229 18.72 21.26 4.44
CA SER A 229 17.91 22.29 5.08
C SER A 229 17.52 23.36 4.06
N ASP A 230 16.59 24.24 4.42
CA ASP A 230 16.22 25.40 3.61
C ASP A 230 15.87 25.07 2.15
N TRP A 231 15.14 23.95 1.94
CA TRP A 231 14.67 23.60 0.61
C TRP A 231 13.57 24.58 0.19
N SER A 232 13.81 25.37 -0.84
CA SER A 232 12.82 26.28 -1.43
C SER A 232 12.44 25.84 -2.84
N VAL A 233 11.17 26.05 -3.21
CA VAL A 233 10.60 25.71 -4.52
C VAL A 233 9.62 26.80 -4.94
N SER A 234 9.78 27.37 -6.15
CA SER A 234 8.89 28.42 -6.66
C SER A 234 8.83 28.49 -8.19
N GLY A 235 7.80 29.16 -8.71
CA GLY A 235 7.63 29.50 -10.12
C GLY A 235 6.46 28.79 -10.81
N ASP A 236 5.99 29.39 -11.89
CA ASP A 236 4.74 29.03 -12.58
C ASP A 236 4.82 27.71 -13.38
N ALA A 237 5.97 27.04 -13.37
CA ALA A 237 6.11 25.70 -13.93
C ALA A 237 5.47 24.61 -13.05
N PHE A 238 5.28 24.90 -11.76
CA PHE A 238 4.70 23.97 -10.78
C PHE A 238 3.18 24.08 -10.71
N THR A 239 2.51 22.92 -10.66
CA THR A 239 1.22 22.80 -9.98
C THR A 239 1.52 22.58 -8.50
N VAL A 240 0.90 23.39 -7.64
CA VAL A 240 0.99 23.28 -6.18
C VAL A 240 -0.31 22.73 -5.63
N SER A 241 -0.25 21.60 -4.95
CA SER A 241 -1.40 20.85 -4.41
C SER A 241 -1.21 20.59 -2.91
N PRO A 242 -1.60 21.53 -2.03
CA PRO A 242 -1.55 21.35 -0.58
C PRO A 242 -2.33 20.12 -0.08
N GLU A 243 -3.38 19.71 -0.80
CA GLU A 243 -4.20 18.53 -0.54
C GLU A 243 -3.42 17.20 -0.67
N HIS A 244 -2.25 17.20 -1.31
CA HIS A 244 -1.39 16.02 -1.41
C HIS A 244 -0.56 15.75 -0.14
N LYS A 245 -0.64 16.62 0.86
CA LYS A 245 0.01 16.40 2.15
C LYS A 245 -0.41 15.06 2.75
N PHE A 246 0.56 14.36 3.33
CA PHE A 246 0.35 13.05 3.94
C PHE A 246 0.85 13.05 5.39
N GLY A 247 -0.05 13.34 6.33
CA GLY A 247 0.23 13.41 7.77
C GLY A 247 -0.03 14.80 8.37
N PRO A 248 0.35 15.02 9.65
CA PRO A 248 0.96 14.07 10.59
C PRO A 248 0.02 12.94 11.04
N ILE A 249 -1.31 13.14 11.02
CA ILE A 249 -2.28 12.04 11.06
C ILE A 249 -2.39 11.50 9.63
N LEU A 250 -1.73 10.39 9.35
CA LEU A 250 -1.58 9.83 8.02
C LEU A 250 -2.94 9.32 7.49
N TRP A 251 -3.67 8.56 8.31
CA TRP A 251 -5.06 8.21 8.10
C TRP A 251 -5.67 7.67 9.42
N SER A 252 -6.91 7.19 9.34
CA SER A 252 -7.63 6.54 10.43
C SER A 252 -8.50 5.41 9.88
N MET A 253 -8.75 4.41 10.72
CA MET A 253 -9.71 3.33 10.46
C MET A 253 -10.60 3.15 11.68
N TYR A 254 -11.87 2.81 11.45
CA TYR A 254 -12.80 2.56 12.54
C TYR A 254 -13.67 1.32 12.27
N THR A 255 -14.20 0.74 13.34
CA THR A 255 -15.34 -0.19 13.29
C THR A 255 -16.48 0.33 14.17
N LEU A 256 -17.69 -0.10 13.86
CA LEU A 256 -18.90 0.18 14.63
C LEU A 256 -19.66 -1.14 14.78
N SER A 257 -19.88 -1.59 16.00
CA SER A 257 -20.49 -2.89 16.27
C SER A 257 -21.52 -2.83 17.39
N ASP A 258 -22.65 -3.51 17.23
CA ASP A 258 -23.53 -3.83 18.35
C ASP A 258 -22.82 -4.84 19.27
N SER A 259 -22.60 -4.46 20.54
CA SER A 259 -22.03 -5.37 21.54
C SER A 259 -23.03 -6.46 21.96
N ARG A 260 -24.33 -6.29 21.67
CA ARG A 260 -25.46 -7.10 22.16
C ARG A 260 -25.55 -7.13 23.70
N GLY A 261 -24.93 -6.17 24.37
CA GLY A 261 -24.94 -6.01 25.82
C GLY A 261 -25.30 -4.58 26.23
N ASP A 262 -25.06 -4.25 27.49
CA ASP A 262 -25.43 -2.96 28.09
C ASP A 262 -24.64 -1.77 27.52
N GLU A 263 -23.56 -2.02 26.79
CA GLU A 263 -22.77 -0.99 26.11
C GLU A 263 -23.37 -0.57 24.76
N GLY A 264 -24.42 -1.24 24.28
CA GLY A 264 -25.05 -0.96 22.98
C GLY A 264 -24.04 -1.02 21.84
N PHE A 265 -24.11 -0.04 20.92
CA PHE A 265 -23.11 0.10 19.86
C PHE A 265 -21.80 0.66 20.41
N VAL A 266 -20.69 0.03 20.02
CA VAL A 266 -19.33 0.45 20.35
C VAL A 266 -18.63 0.90 19.07
N MET A 267 -18.15 2.14 19.07
CA MET A 267 -17.28 2.68 18.03
C MET A 267 -15.83 2.57 18.49
N LYS A 268 -14.98 1.96 17.67
CA LYS A 268 -13.53 1.96 17.86
C LYS A 268 -12.84 2.59 16.66
N ILE A 269 -11.95 3.55 16.91
CA ILE A 269 -11.19 4.24 15.86
C ILE A 269 -9.71 4.29 16.24
N SER A 270 -8.85 3.95 15.28
CA SER A 270 -7.39 4.11 15.38
C SER A 270 -6.93 5.21 14.44
N ALA A 271 -6.24 6.21 14.99
CA ALA A 271 -5.49 7.21 14.23
C ALA A 271 -4.05 6.73 14.05
N LEU A 272 -3.47 6.88 12.86
CA LEU A 272 -2.07 6.53 12.59
C LEU A 272 -1.25 7.77 12.30
N THR A 273 -0.07 7.89 12.92
CA THR A 273 0.91 8.94 12.62
C THR A 273 2.18 8.37 12.02
N GLY A 274 3.05 9.25 11.50
CA GLY A 274 4.44 8.89 11.22
C GLY A 274 5.22 8.64 12.53
N PRO A 275 6.43 8.03 12.49
CA PRO A 275 7.22 7.83 13.69
C PRO A 275 7.80 9.15 14.21
N LEU A 276 7.36 9.56 15.40
CA LEU A 276 7.72 10.83 16.03
C LEU A 276 8.91 10.67 17.00
N GLY A 277 9.46 11.79 17.45
CA GLY A 277 10.60 11.85 18.36
C GLY A 277 10.19 11.86 19.83
N GLU A 278 11.15 11.68 20.73
CA GLU A 278 10.90 11.65 22.19
C GLU A 278 10.25 12.92 22.73
N LYS A 279 10.58 14.08 22.14
CA LYS A 279 10.08 15.41 22.56
C LYS A 279 8.79 15.84 21.84
N ASP A 280 8.40 15.13 20.78
CA ASP A 280 7.12 15.41 20.13
C ASP A 280 5.96 14.99 21.04
N ASN A 281 4.83 15.69 20.94
CA ASN A 281 3.58 15.26 21.55
C ASN A 281 3.25 13.79 21.18
N LYS A 282 2.67 13.06 22.13
CA LYS A 282 2.29 11.65 21.96
C LYS A 282 0.80 11.41 22.09
N ASP A 283 -0.01 12.47 22.19
CA ASP A 283 -1.45 12.34 22.33
C ASP A 283 -2.18 12.79 21.06
N VAL A 284 -3.22 12.04 20.71
CA VAL A 284 -4.24 12.43 19.74
C VAL A 284 -5.54 12.69 20.49
N GLU A 285 -6.28 13.72 20.10
CA GLU A 285 -7.60 14.04 20.64
C GLU A 285 -8.68 13.64 19.64
N LEU A 286 -9.77 13.02 20.10
CA LEU A 286 -10.95 12.73 19.30
C LEU A 286 -12.06 13.72 19.66
N LEU A 287 -12.61 14.41 18.66
CA LEU A 287 -13.80 15.23 18.80
C LEU A 287 -14.91 14.77 17.85
N ILE A 288 -16.15 14.96 18.28
CA ILE A 288 -17.34 14.73 17.46
C ILE A 288 -18.19 15.99 17.40
N GLN A 289 -18.99 16.14 16.35
CA GLN A 289 -19.98 17.20 16.29
C GLN A 289 -21.28 16.74 16.95
N GLN A 290 -21.69 17.40 18.02
CA GLN A 290 -22.93 17.16 18.76
C GLN A 290 -23.64 18.50 19.01
N ASP A 291 -24.93 18.57 18.70
CA ASP A 291 -25.77 19.78 18.84
C ASP A 291 -25.16 21.04 18.18
N GLY A 292 -24.53 20.86 17.01
CA GLY A 292 -23.89 21.94 16.26
C GLY A 292 -22.52 22.39 16.80
N SER A 293 -22.00 21.77 17.87
CA SER A 293 -20.72 22.11 18.49
C SER A 293 -19.73 20.93 18.47
N TRP A 294 -18.42 21.22 18.45
CA TRP A 294 -17.39 20.19 18.61
C TRP A 294 -17.23 19.82 20.08
N LYS A 295 -17.39 18.55 20.40
CA LYS A 295 -17.24 17.99 21.74
C LYS A 295 -16.09 16.98 21.76
N SER A 296 -15.16 17.17 22.69
CA SER A 296 -14.08 16.21 22.92
C SER A 296 -14.60 14.94 23.57
N LEU A 297 -14.17 13.79 23.05
CA LEU A 297 -14.35 12.47 23.65
C LEU A 297 -13.09 12.02 24.40
N GLY A 298 -12.10 12.89 24.55
CA GLY A 298 -10.85 12.65 25.26
C GLY A 298 -9.64 12.46 24.35
N THR A 299 -8.53 12.12 24.99
CA THR A 299 -7.23 11.90 24.33
C THR A 299 -6.80 10.45 24.49
N ALA A 300 -6.10 9.93 23.47
CA ALA A 300 -5.46 8.62 23.52
C ALA A 300 -3.96 8.76 23.21
N PRO A 301 -3.08 8.07 23.96
CA PRO A 301 -1.65 8.08 23.68
C PRO A 301 -1.34 7.24 22.45
N LEU A 302 -0.32 7.65 21.71
CA LEU A 302 0.28 6.90 20.62
C LEU A 302 1.10 5.74 21.18
N ASP A 303 0.86 4.55 20.65
CA ASP A 303 1.81 3.44 20.74
C ASP A 303 3.10 3.84 20.01
N THR A 304 4.27 3.83 20.66
CA THR A 304 5.51 4.35 20.05
C THR A 304 6.21 3.35 19.13
N ASP A 305 5.67 2.15 18.96
CA ASP A 305 6.11 1.20 17.93
C ASP A 305 5.19 1.28 16.71
N ALA A 306 3.88 1.17 16.92
CA ALA A 306 2.87 1.17 15.86
C ALA A 306 2.46 2.56 15.37
N TRP A 307 2.70 3.59 16.19
CA TRP A 307 2.28 4.97 15.98
C TRP A 307 0.76 5.10 15.78
N THR A 308 0.02 4.29 16.55
CA THR A 308 -1.45 4.26 16.56
C THR A 308 -1.99 4.83 17.88
N ALA A 309 -3.00 5.68 17.82
CA ALA A 309 -3.80 6.09 18.97
C ALA A 309 -5.23 5.57 18.80
N THR A 310 -5.69 4.73 19.72
CA THR A 310 -6.96 4.00 19.59
C THR A 310 -7.95 4.43 20.65
N PHE A 311 -9.18 4.72 20.22
CA PHE A 311 -10.31 5.10 21.07
C PHE A 311 -11.36 3.98 21.04
N ARG A 312 -12.03 3.76 22.19
CA ARG A 312 -13.20 2.88 22.32
C ARG A 312 -14.32 3.64 23.00
N ILE A 313 -15.40 3.88 22.27
CA ILE A 313 -16.54 4.67 22.73
C ILE A 313 -17.78 3.77 22.76
N ALA A 314 -18.23 3.41 23.95
CA ALA A 314 -19.46 2.67 24.18
C ALA A 314 -20.69 3.59 24.06
N ASN A 315 -21.88 2.99 23.94
CA ASN A 315 -23.17 3.67 23.81
C ASN A 315 -23.19 4.70 22.67
N TRP A 316 -22.54 4.36 21.56
CA TRP A 316 -22.51 5.18 20.36
C TRP A 316 -23.92 5.28 19.75
N ASN A 317 -24.33 6.47 19.32
CA ASN A 317 -25.58 6.64 18.58
C ASN A 317 -25.37 6.20 17.12
N GLU A 318 -25.67 4.94 16.83
CA GLU A 318 -25.52 4.33 15.53
C GLU A 318 -26.52 4.83 14.49
N LYS A 319 -27.56 5.55 14.90
CA LYS A 319 -28.63 6.00 14.00
C LYS A 319 -28.28 7.26 13.23
N GLU A 320 -27.28 7.99 13.70
CA GLU A 320 -26.90 9.29 13.16
C GLU A 320 -25.49 9.25 12.57
N ALA A 321 -25.37 9.75 11.33
CA ALA A 321 -24.07 10.04 10.76
C ALA A 321 -23.45 11.20 11.55
N THR A 322 -22.33 10.94 12.21
CA THR A 322 -21.71 11.87 13.16
C THR A 322 -20.36 12.32 12.63
N PRO A 323 -20.19 13.62 12.29
CA PRO A 323 -18.88 14.16 11.94
C PRO A 323 -17.89 14.01 13.09
N PHE A 324 -16.67 13.60 12.79
CA PHE A 324 -15.57 13.53 13.75
C PHE A 324 -14.36 14.31 13.25
N LYS A 325 -13.50 14.71 14.18
CA LYS A 325 -12.12 15.09 13.86
C LYS A 325 -11.15 14.51 14.89
N LEU A 326 -10.06 13.95 14.37
CA LEU A 326 -8.88 13.59 15.13
C LEU A 326 -7.89 14.75 15.07
N VAL A 327 -7.35 15.16 16.21
CA VAL A 327 -6.50 16.33 16.32
C VAL A 327 -5.16 15.93 16.91
N TYR A 328 -4.08 16.29 16.21
CA TYR A 328 -2.72 16.19 16.71
C TYR A 328 -2.12 17.59 16.80
N LYS A 329 -1.63 17.95 17.98
CA LYS A 329 -0.96 19.22 18.25
C LYS A 329 0.55 19.00 18.28
N GLU A 330 1.22 19.43 17.23
CA GLU A 330 2.68 19.39 17.12
C GLU A 330 3.27 20.60 17.87
N GLN A 331 4.03 20.32 18.92
CA GLN A 331 4.85 21.33 19.60
C GLN A 331 6.18 21.46 18.86
N HIS A 332 6.61 22.70 18.62
CA HIS A 332 7.85 23.02 17.91
C HIS A 332 8.96 23.43 18.90
N THR A 333 10.22 23.35 18.46
CA THR A 333 11.40 23.70 19.27
C THR A 333 11.46 25.19 19.63
N ASP A 334 10.78 26.06 18.89
CA ASP A 334 10.65 27.49 19.14
C ASP A 334 9.48 27.85 20.07
N GLY A 335 8.76 26.85 20.58
CA GLY A 335 7.56 27.02 21.42
C GLY A 335 6.29 27.33 20.64
N SER A 336 6.33 27.40 19.30
CA SER A 336 5.12 27.47 18.48
C SER A 336 4.40 26.13 18.43
N GLU A 337 3.12 26.14 18.05
CA GLU A 337 2.31 24.94 17.86
C GLU A 337 1.78 24.88 16.42
N THR A 338 1.64 23.67 15.86
CA THR A 338 0.80 23.44 14.68
C THR A 338 -0.25 22.40 15.00
N VAL A 339 -1.48 22.69 14.62
CA VAL A 339 -2.60 21.76 14.74
C VAL A 339 -2.83 21.08 13.40
N ALA A 340 -2.85 19.75 13.41
CA ALA A 340 -3.26 18.94 12.29
C ALA A 340 -4.58 18.25 12.62
N GLU A 341 -5.49 18.25 11.66
CA GLU A 341 -6.81 17.64 11.80
C GLU A 341 -7.04 16.60 10.71
N ARG A 342 -7.56 15.45 11.10
CA ARG A 342 -8.17 14.49 10.19
C ARG A 342 -9.66 14.42 10.47
N THR A 343 -10.46 14.88 9.52
CA THR A 343 -11.91 14.90 9.62
C THR A 343 -12.56 13.79 8.78
N GLY A 344 -13.70 13.31 9.27
CA GLY A 344 -14.53 12.35 8.57
C GLY A 344 -15.90 12.21 9.23
N ILE A 345 -16.62 11.16 8.89
CA ILE A 345 -17.94 10.83 9.41
C ILE A 345 -17.93 9.39 9.91
N ILE A 346 -18.34 9.18 11.16
CA ILE A 346 -18.78 7.87 11.61
C ILE A 346 -20.19 7.67 11.05
N ARG A 347 -20.34 6.75 10.11
CA ARG A 347 -21.61 6.52 9.40
C ARG A 347 -22.66 5.94 10.34
N SER A 348 -23.91 6.25 10.03
CA SER A 348 -25.02 5.53 10.63
C SER A 348 -25.00 4.06 10.20
N ASN A 349 -25.37 3.19 11.12
CA ASN A 349 -25.55 1.77 10.90
C ASN A 349 -26.61 1.53 9.80
N PRO A 350 -26.30 0.80 8.70
CA PRO A 350 -27.20 0.63 7.56
C PRO A 350 -28.31 -0.41 7.81
N SER A 351 -28.94 -0.37 8.99
CA SER A 351 -30.02 -1.30 9.38
C SER A 351 -31.29 -1.07 8.56
N GLY A 352 -32.03 -2.15 8.30
CA GLY A 352 -33.30 -2.11 7.56
C GLY A 352 -33.19 -1.94 6.04
N ARG A 353 -31.98 -1.94 5.48
CA ARG A 353 -31.69 -1.95 4.03
C ARG A 353 -30.52 -2.89 3.71
N PRO A 354 -30.25 -3.19 2.43
CA PRO A 354 -29.04 -3.91 2.06
C PRO A 354 -27.76 -3.15 2.46
N LEU A 355 -26.80 -3.87 3.02
CA LEU A 355 -25.44 -3.42 3.32
C LEU A 355 -24.53 -3.68 2.11
N LYS A 356 -23.76 -2.68 1.68
CA LYS A 356 -22.73 -2.86 0.64
C LYS A 356 -21.35 -3.07 1.27
N LEU A 357 -20.71 -4.19 0.97
CA LEU A 357 -19.35 -4.52 1.39
C LEU A 357 -18.39 -4.41 0.20
N GLY A 358 -17.39 -3.53 0.28
CA GLY A 358 -16.23 -3.56 -0.62
C GLY A 358 -15.19 -4.56 -0.08
N ALA A 359 -14.87 -5.59 -0.85
CA ALA A 359 -14.00 -6.68 -0.42
C ALA A 359 -12.70 -6.70 -1.23
N LEU A 360 -11.57 -6.67 -0.52
CA LEU A 360 -10.24 -6.38 -1.07
C LEU A 360 -9.19 -7.36 -0.53
N THR A 361 -8.19 -7.66 -1.36
CA THR A 361 -7.04 -8.50 -1.02
C THR A 361 -5.82 -8.09 -1.84
N CYS A 362 -4.60 -8.40 -1.37
CA CYS A 362 -3.36 -8.45 -2.15
C CYS A 362 -3.06 -7.24 -3.05
N GLN A 363 -2.21 -6.32 -2.57
CA GLN A 363 -1.85 -5.11 -3.30
C GLN A 363 -0.35 -5.03 -3.66
N LYS A 364 0.11 -5.83 -4.64
CA LYS A 364 1.53 -5.78 -5.07
C LYS A 364 1.94 -4.39 -5.58
N ASP A 365 3.15 -3.95 -5.25
CA ASP A 365 3.59 -2.56 -5.41
C ASP A 365 3.68 -2.04 -6.86
N TYR A 366 3.81 -2.94 -7.85
CA TYR A 366 3.87 -2.52 -9.25
C TYR A 366 2.60 -1.79 -9.69
N GLY A 367 1.44 -2.12 -9.11
CA GLY A 367 0.15 -1.48 -9.39
C GLY A 367 -0.09 -0.18 -8.61
N PHE A 368 0.80 0.23 -7.71
CA PHE A 368 0.62 1.42 -6.88
C PHE A 368 0.52 2.70 -7.76
N PRO A 369 -0.40 3.64 -7.46
CA PRO A 369 -1.29 3.77 -6.28
C PRO A 369 -2.66 3.08 -6.40
N TYR A 370 -2.84 2.13 -7.32
CA TYR A 370 -4.09 1.39 -7.48
C TYR A 370 -5.31 2.28 -7.79
N GLU A 371 -5.09 3.44 -8.43
CA GLU A 371 -6.13 4.45 -8.63
C GLU A 371 -7.44 3.93 -9.22
N PRO A 372 -7.44 3.03 -10.23
CA PRO A 372 -8.69 2.48 -10.75
C PRO A 372 -9.55 1.83 -9.65
N VAL A 373 -8.93 1.06 -8.76
CA VAL A 373 -9.63 0.40 -7.64
C VAL A 373 -10.02 1.43 -6.58
N ALA A 374 -9.08 2.26 -6.12
CA ALA A 374 -9.33 3.26 -5.09
C ALA A 374 -10.46 4.24 -5.48
N ASN A 375 -10.48 4.68 -6.75
CA ASN A 375 -11.52 5.57 -7.26
C ASN A 375 -12.87 4.86 -7.38
N ASN A 376 -12.91 3.58 -7.78
CA ASN A 376 -14.16 2.83 -7.82
C ASN A 376 -14.77 2.65 -6.41
N LEU A 377 -13.97 2.42 -5.37
CA LEU A 377 -14.47 2.37 -3.98
C LEU A 377 -15.18 3.67 -3.58
N LEU A 378 -14.61 4.82 -3.97
CA LEU A 378 -15.22 6.13 -3.70
C LEU A 378 -16.53 6.32 -4.49
N LYS A 379 -16.59 5.84 -5.73
CA LYS A 379 -17.78 5.94 -6.60
C LYS A 379 -18.92 5.02 -6.15
N VAL A 380 -18.64 3.76 -5.84
CA VAL A 380 -19.68 2.78 -5.45
C VAL A 380 -20.16 2.96 -4.02
N ASP A 381 -19.37 3.67 -3.21
CA ASP A 381 -19.65 4.07 -1.84
C ASP A 381 -20.14 2.90 -0.97
N PRO A 382 -19.27 1.91 -0.66
CA PRO A 382 -19.66 0.80 0.19
C PRO A 382 -19.89 1.27 1.63
N ASP A 383 -20.74 0.54 2.35
CA ASP A 383 -21.05 0.78 3.76
C ASP A 383 -20.00 0.19 4.71
N LEU A 384 -19.19 -0.76 4.23
CA LEU A 384 -18.13 -1.46 4.96
C LEU A 384 -17.01 -1.81 3.96
N LEU A 385 -15.75 -1.70 4.40
CA LEU A 385 -14.59 -2.18 3.67
C LEU A 385 -13.98 -3.39 4.38
N TYR A 386 -13.51 -4.37 3.62
CA TYR A 386 -12.76 -5.51 4.12
C TYR A 386 -11.45 -5.68 3.35
N PHE A 387 -10.32 -5.63 4.05
CA PHE A 387 -9.00 -5.99 3.55
C PHE A 387 -8.56 -7.30 4.20
N SER A 388 -8.45 -8.35 3.40
CA SER A 388 -8.22 -9.74 3.86
C SER A 388 -6.77 -10.12 4.13
N GLY A 389 -5.81 -9.26 3.77
CA GLY A 389 -4.40 -9.62 3.82
C GLY A 389 -3.58 -8.89 2.77
N ASP A 390 -2.26 -9.03 2.86
CA ASP A 390 -1.29 -8.54 1.89
C ASP A 390 -1.46 -7.06 1.57
N GLN A 391 -1.60 -6.25 2.61
CA GLN A 391 -1.52 -4.80 2.48
C GLN A 391 -0.12 -4.36 2.03
N LEU A 392 0.89 -5.21 2.19
CA LEU A 392 2.21 -5.02 1.61
C LEU A 392 2.89 -6.34 1.24
N TYR A 393 4.03 -6.22 0.54
CA TYR A 393 4.98 -7.25 0.18
C TYR A 393 6.39 -6.81 0.60
N GLU A 394 7.31 -7.75 0.73
CA GLU A 394 8.65 -7.55 1.28
C GLU A 394 9.51 -6.58 0.45
N ASP A 395 9.23 -6.48 -0.84
CA ASP A 395 9.91 -5.62 -1.80
C ASP A 395 9.23 -4.24 -1.99
N HIS A 396 8.08 -3.97 -1.34
CA HIS A 396 7.33 -2.72 -1.53
C HIS A 396 8.22 -1.48 -1.45
N GLY A 397 8.22 -0.71 -2.54
CA GLY A 397 8.93 0.55 -2.67
C GLY A 397 10.42 0.40 -3.02
N GLY A 398 10.95 -0.82 -3.14
CA GLY A 398 12.23 -1.08 -3.81
C GLY A 398 13.52 -0.79 -3.03
N PHE A 399 13.46 -0.64 -1.70
CA PHE A 399 14.63 -0.35 -0.85
C PHE A 399 15.12 -1.52 0.02
N GLY A 400 14.56 -2.71 -0.22
CA GLY A 400 14.94 -3.93 0.47
C GLY A 400 14.21 -4.13 1.80
N LEU A 401 14.58 -5.23 2.45
CA LEU A 401 13.94 -5.78 3.64
C LEU A 401 14.87 -5.69 4.84
N ILE A 402 14.34 -5.26 5.99
CA ILE A 402 15.04 -5.29 7.28
C ILE A 402 14.26 -6.21 8.21
N ARG A 403 14.88 -7.31 8.64
CA ARG A 403 14.24 -8.30 9.53
C ARG A 403 14.57 -8.09 11.01
N ASP A 404 15.80 -7.64 11.30
CA ASP A 404 16.33 -7.49 12.66
C ASP A 404 17.28 -6.27 12.75
N PRO A 405 17.43 -5.66 13.94
CA PRO A 405 16.61 -5.86 15.15
C PRO A 405 15.20 -5.25 14.98
N ALA A 406 14.37 -5.33 16.02
CA ALA A 406 12.95 -4.95 15.95
C ALA A 406 12.72 -3.49 15.53
N GLU A 407 13.43 -2.49 16.07
CA GLU A 407 13.12 -1.09 15.72
C GLU A 407 13.32 -0.77 14.23
N PRO A 408 14.45 -1.12 13.59
CA PRO A 408 14.61 -0.92 12.15
C PRO A 408 13.64 -1.75 11.29
N ALA A 409 13.27 -2.95 11.74
CA ALA A 409 12.28 -3.78 11.06
C ALA A 409 10.88 -3.14 11.10
N ILE A 410 10.48 -2.57 12.25
CA ILE A 410 9.25 -1.81 12.42
C ILE A 410 9.23 -0.59 11.48
N LEU A 411 10.32 0.18 11.40
CA LEU A 411 10.37 1.32 10.47
C LEU A 411 10.28 0.89 9.00
N ASN A 412 10.90 -0.23 8.63
CA ASN A 412 10.80 -0.80 7.28
C ASN A 412 9.36 -1.26 6.97
N TYR A 413 8.66 -1.85 7.94
CA TYR A 413 7.24 -2.19 7.85
C TYR A 413 6.36 -0.96 7.70
N LEU A 414 6.46 0.00 8.62
CA LEU A 414 5.62 1.19 8.62
C LEU A 414 5.70 1.95 7.29
N ARG A 415 6.90 2.15 6.75
CA ARG A 415 7.05 2.80 5.43
C ARG A 415 6.27 2.08 4.32
N LYS A 416 6.32 0.75 4.30
CA LYS A 416 5.62 -0.07 3.29
C LYS A 416 4.11 -0.02 3.53
N PHE A 417 3.67 -0.17 4.78
CA PHE A 417 2.27 -0.07 5.17
C PHE A 417 1.67 1.32 4.90
N TYR A 418 2.47 2.39 5.00
CA TYR A 418 2.02 3.74 4.65
C TYR A 418 1.63 3.90 3.17
N MET A 419 2.13 3.04 2.27
CA MET A 419 1.64 3.01 0.89
C MET A 419 0.16 2.57 0.82
N HIS A 420 -0.27 1.65 1.69
CA HIS A 420 -1.68 1.27 1.80
C HIS A 420 -2.54 2.47 2.25
N GLY A 421 -2.13 3.18 3.29
CA GLY A 421 -2.80 4.40 3.75
C GLY A 421 -2.84 5.52 2.69
N MET A 422 -1.75 5.71 1.94
CA MET A 422 -1.67 6.70 0.86
C MET A 422 -2.57 6.37 -0.35
N ALA A 423 -2.87 5.09 -0.57
CA ALA A 423 -3.78 4.66 -1.64
C ALA A 423 -5.25 4.68 -1.20
N PHE A 424 -5.57 4.18 0.00
CA PHE A 424 -6.94 3.90 0.43
C PHE A 424 -7.44 4.75 1.60
N GLY A 425 -6.61 5.63 2.17
CA GLY A 425 -6.96 6.46 3.33
C GLY A 425 -8.20 7.34 3.11
N GLU A 426 -8.50 7.72 1.86
CA GLU A 426 -9.74 8.41 1.50
C GLU A 426 -10.96 7.49 1.52
N ALA A 427 -10.84 6.27 0.99
CA ALA A 427 -11.93 5.30 1.03
C ALA A 427 -12.25 4.89 2.48
N MET A 428 -11.22 4.69 3.30
CA MET A 428 -11.33 4.30 4.72
C MET A 428 -11.76 5.45 5.65
N ARG A 429 -11.73 6.71 5.18
CA ARG A 429 -12.00 7.90 6.00
C ARG A 429 -13.34 7.84 6.73
N ASP A 430 -14.38 7.47 6.00
CA ASP A 430 -15.77 7.52 6.48
C ASP A 430 -16.43 6.15 6.51
N ARG A 431 -15.74 5.09 6.13
CA ARG A 431 -16.31 3.74 6.03
C ARG A 431 -15.72 2.87 7.12
N PRO A 432 -16.54 2.18 7.92
CA PRO A 432 -16.03 1.12 8.77
C PRO A 432 -15.13 0.20 7.95
N THR A 433 -13.99 -0.19 8.51
CA THR A 433 -12.98 -0.96 7.80
C THR A 433 -12.55 -2.12 8.68
N VAL A 434 -12.75 -3.35 8.22
CA VAL A 434 -12.13 -4.54 8.80
C VAL A 434 -10.87 -4.82 7.99
N CYS A 435 -9.72 -4.84 8.65
CA CYS A 435 -8.42 -5.11 8.03
C CYS A 435 -7.69 -6.17 8.84
N ILE A 436 -7.29 -7.26 8.21
CA ILE A 436 -6.52 -8.34 8.85
C ILE A 436 -5.19 -8.54 8.12
N PRO A 437 -4.12 -8.90 8.84
CA PRO A 437 -2.83 -9.20 8.23
C PRO A 437 -2.79 -10.62 7.64
N ASP A 438 -1.97 -10.81 6.61
CA ASP A 438 -1.57 -12.11 6.08
C ASP A 438 -0.03 -12.26 6.08
N ASP A 439 0.50 -13.29 5.42
CA ASP A 439 1.92 -13.65 5.37
C ASP A 439 2.83 -12.49 4.96
N HIS A 440 2.51 -11.78 3.89
CA HIS A 440 3.41 -10.76 3.37
C HIS A 440 3.46 -9.51 4.27
N ASP A 441 2.41 -9.25 5.06
CA ASP A 441 2.38 -8.15 6.04
C ASP A 441 3.40 -8.36 7.17
N VAL A 442 3.69 -9.61 7.51
CA VAL A 442 4.74 -9.99 8.48
C VAL A 442 6.07 -10.37 7.79
N PHE A 443 6.24 -10.00 6.52
CA PHE A 443 7.43 -10.25 5.71
C PHE A 443 7.79 -11.73 5.48
N GLN A 444 6.77 -12.58 5.39
CA GLN A 444 6.93 -13.96 4.98
C GLN A 444 6.25 -14.20 3.63
N GLY A 445 6.74 -15.20 2.91
CA GLY A 445 6.14 -15.55 1.62
C GLY A 445 5.09 -16.65 1.72
N ASN A 446 4.87 -17.15 2.94
CA ASN A 446 3.76 -17.96 3.46
C ASN A 446 3.88 -17.89 5.00
N ILE A 447 2.76 -17.87 5.74
CA ILE A 447 2.79 -17.92 7.20
C ILE A 447 2.13 -19.21 7.71
N TRP A 448 2.91 -19.92 8.52
CA TRP A 448 2.51 -21.12 9.22
C TRP A 448 2.55 -20.77 10.70
N GLY A 449 1.50 -20.12 11.20
CA GLY A 449 1.59 -19.36 12.44
C GLY A 449 1.93 -20.20 13.67
N GLU A 450 1.62 -21.51 13.65
CA GLU A 450 2.09 -22.47 14.66
C GLU A 450 1.85 -22.00 16.10
N GLY A 451 0.72 -21.33 16.33
CA GLY A 451 0.37 -20.77 17.63
C GLY A 451 1.35 -19.72 18.15
N GLY A 452 2.00 -18.97 17.27
CA GLY A 452 2.97 -17.92 17.63
C GLY A 452 4.41 -18.41 17.80
N MET A 453 4.74 -19.64 17.38
CA MET A 453 6.11 -20.14 17.49
C MET A 453 7.12 -19.24 16.79
N LYS A 454 8.35 -19.22 17.29
CA LYS A 454 9.47 -18.58 16.58
C LYS A 454 9.89 -19.47 15.44
N MET A 455 9.99 -18.90 14.23
CA MET A 455 10.56 -19.63 13.11
C MET A 455 12.01 -19.99 13.43
N LYS A 456 12.35 -21.26 13.20
CA LYS A 456 13.74 -21.74 13.26
C LYS A 456 14.49 -21.26 12.00
N GLU A 457 15.65 -21.85 11.74
CA GLU A 457 16.34 -21.64 10.47
C GLU A 457 15.56 -22.28 9.32
N GLY A 458 15.49 -21.60 8.18
CA GLY A 458 14.74 -22.09 7.03
C GLY A 458 14.29 -20.99 6.09
N THR A 459 13.31 -21.32 5.24
CA THR A 459 12.70 -20.40 4.29
C THR A 459 11.37 -19.88 4.85
N THR A 460 11.05 -18.63 4.53
CA THR A 460 9.75 -18.04 4.87
C THR A 460 8.60 -18.54 4.00
N SER A 461 8.81 -19.58 3.19
CA SER A 461 7.77 -20.21 2.37
C SER A 461 7.31 -21.54 2.97
N SER A 462 8.17 -22.23 3.72
CA SER A 462 7.89 -23.63 4.10
C SER A 462 8.17 -23.97 5.57
N ASN A 463 8.66 -23.03 6.39
CA ASN A 463 8.99 -23.31 7.79
C ASN A 463 7.97 -22.69 8.75
N GLY A 464 7.61 -23.44 9.78
CA GLY A 464 6.69 -23.08 10.85
C GLY A 464 7.16 -21.89 11.69
N GLY A 465 6.23 -21.04 12.10
CA GLY A 465 6.42 -19.92 13.01
C GLY A 465 6.74 -18.58 12.33
N TYR A 466 7.01 -17.58 13.17
CA TYR A 466 7.31 -16.20 12.79
C TYR A 466 8.82 -15.95 12.73
N ARG A 467 9.33 -15.51 11.57
CA ARG A 467 10.72 -15.11 11.35
C ARG A 467 11.01 -13.75 11.99
N GLU A 468 10.06 -12.84 11.94
CA GLU A 468 10.18 -11.47 12.40
C GLU A 468 10.10 -11.42 13.93
N PRO A 469 10.77 -10.45 14.59
CA PRO A 469 10.63 -10.27 16.03
C PRO A 469 9.17 -10.09 16.44
N ALA A 470 8.73 -10.76 17.51
CA ALA A 470 7.35 -10.66 18.02
C ALA A 470 6.88 -9.21 18.25
N ARG A 471 7.80 -8.31 18.62
CA ARG A 471 7.53 -6.87 18.74
C ARG A 471 7.08 -6.24 17.41
N MET A 472 7.70 -6.60 16.29
CA MET A 472 7.29 -6.14 14.95
C MET A 472 5.97 -6.79 14.52
N VAL A 473 5.79 -8.10 14.74
CA VAL A 473 4.51 -8.78 14.46
C VAL A 473 3.34 -8.13 15.20
N ASN A 474 3.55 -7.75 16.47
CA ASN A 474 2.55 -7.01 17.24
C ASN A 474 2.27 -5.60 16.69
N VAL A 475 3.24 -4.94 16.04
CA VAL A 475 2.96 -3.70 15.30
C VAL A 475 2.03 -3.98 14.14
N VAL A 476 2.29 -5.02 13.34
CA VAL A 476 1.41 -5.44 12.23
C VAL A 476 -0.02 -5.65 12.70
N HIS A 477 -0.20 -6.37 13.81
CA HIS A 477 -1.53 -6.61 14.37
C HIS A 477 -2.22 -5.32 14.85
N LYS A 478 -1.48 -4.40 15.48
CA LYS A 478 -2.04 -3.12 15.95
C LYS A 478 -2.46 -2.21 14.79
N THR A 479 -1.64 -2.12 13.75
CA THR A 479 -1.90 -1.25 12.60
C THR A 479 -3.02 -1.78 11.72
N CYS A 480 -3.19 -3.11 11.60
CA CYS A 480 -4.30 -3.70 10.83
C CYS A 480 -5.58 -3.87 11.67
N ALA A 481 -5.48 -4.35 12.91
CA ALA A 481 -6.63 -4.81 13.69
C ALA A 481 -6.93 -4.05 14.98
N GLY A 482 -6.10 -3.08 15.40
CA GLY A 482 -6.29 -2.40 16.69
C GLY A 482 -7.64 -1.68 16.87
N HIS A 483 -8.30 -1.27 15.77
CA HIS A 483 -9.62 -0.64 15.77
C HIS A 483 -10.80 -1.61 15.63
N HIS A 484 -10.56 -2.92 15.54
CA HIS A 484 -11.63 -3.93 15.50
C HIS A 484 -12.42 -3.95 16.81
N PRO A 485 -13.64 -4.53 16.83
CA PRO A 485 -14.35 -4.84 18.07
C PRO A 485 -13.48 -5.62 19.07
N ASP A 486 -13.91 -5.66 20.33
CA ASP A 486 -13.18 -6.43 21.34
C ASP A 486 -13.05 -7.90 20.90
N TYR A 487 -11.81 -8.42 20.95
CA TYR A 487 -11.51 -9.78 20.52
C TYR A 487 -12.21 -10.80 21.42
N TYR A 488 -12.60 -11.94 20.84
CA TYR A 488 -13.35 -12.96 21.57
C TYR A 488 -12.55 -13.54 22.75
N ASP A 489 -11.28 -13.83 22.52
CA ASP A 489 -10.32 -14.21 23.56
C ASP A 489 -8.97 -13.54 23.24
N PRO A 490 -8.63 -12.43 23.92
CA PRO A 490 -7.44 -11.63 23.61
C PRO A 490 -6.13 -12.24 24.14
N THR A 491 -6.15 -13.47 24.67
CA THR A 491 -4.95 -14.11 25.22
C THR A 491 -3.86 -14.24 24.14
N PRO A 492 -2.67 -13.65 24.35
CA PRO A 492 -1.57 -13.77 23.38
C PRO A 492 -1.17 -15.22 23.14
N CYS A 493 -0.67 -15.51 21.94
CA CYS A 493 -0.06 -16.79 21.61
C CYS A 493 1.43 -16.79 22.03
N LEU A 494 2.21 -17.77 21.57
CA LEU A 494 3.62 -17.89 21.94
C LEU A 494 4.40 -16.61 21.57
N GLN A 495 5.52 -16.39 22.27
CA GLN A 495 6.33 -15.15 22.20
C GLN A 495 5.59 -13.86 22.62
N GLY A 496 4.37 -13.95 23.14
CA GLY A 496 3.55 -12.76 23.45
C GLY A 496 3.03 -12.07 22.19
N ILE A 497 2.88 -12.81 21.08
CA ILE A 497 2.24 -12.32 19.87
C ILE A 497 0.72 -12.21 20.12
N SER A 498 0.14 -11.08 19.76
CA SER A 498 -1.29 -10.80 19.93
C SER A 498 -2.16 -11.62 18.96
N VAL A 499 -3.44 -11.74 19.28
CA VAL A 499 -4.48 -12.33 18.42
C VAL A 499 -5.53 -11.26 18.11
N TYR A 500 -6.33 -11.46 17.05
CA TYR A 500 -7.32 -10.47 16.61
C TYR A 500 -8.66 -11.07 16.16
N TYR A 501 -8.90 -12.37 16.40
CA TYR A 501 -10.16 -13.00 16.03
C TYR A 501 -11.31 -12.60 16.97
N GLY A 502 -12.49 -12.47 16.41
CA GLY A 502 -13.69 -12.03 17.11
C GLY A 502 -14.84 -11.79 16.15
N ASP A 503 -15.91 -11.14 16.62
CA ASP A 503 -17.06 -10.85 15.79
C ASP A 503 -17.47 -9.37 15.79
N MET A 504 -18.20 -8.98 14.75
CA MET A 504 -18.77 -7.66 14.56
C MET A 504 -20.24 -7.80 14.15
N VAL A 505 -21.12 -6.97 14.70
CA VAL A 505 -22.53 -6.90 14.30
C VAL A 505 -22.82 -5.50 13.74
N TYR A 506 -23.06 -5.43 12.44
CA TYR A 506 -23.26 -4.18 11.71
C TYR A 506 -24.19 -4.39 10.51
N GLY A 507 -25.15 -3.48 10.30
CA GLY A 507 -26.13 -3.55 9.21
C GLY A 507 -27.08 -4.75 9.28
N ASP A 508 -27.44 -5.21 10.48
CA ASP A 508 -28.18 -6.46 10.73
C ASP A 508 -27.46 -7.72 10.20
N VAL A 509 -26.12 -7.65 10.04
CA VAL A 509 -25.24 -8.76 9.61
C VAL A 509 -24.22 -9.05 10.71
N GLY A 510 -24.04 -10.34 11.03
CA GLY A 510 -22.98 -10.81 11.91
C GLY A 510 -21.75 -11.20 11.09
N PHE A 511 -20.58 -10.69 11.45
CA PHE A 511 -19.30 -10.99 10.81
C PHE A 511 -18.42 -11.74 11.78
N ALA A 512 -17.90 -12.91 11.40
CA ALA A 512 -16.77 -13.54 12.08
C ALA A 512 -15.47 -13.11 11.40
N ILE A 513 -14.48 -12.71 12.18
CA ILE A 513 -13.17 -12.26 11.73
C ILE A 513 -12.14 -13.27 12.25
N LEU A 514 -11.37 -13.88 11.35
CA LEU A 514 -10.38 -14.91 11.67
C LEU A 514 -8.95 -14.44 11.44
N GLY A 515 -8.02 -15.05 12.18
CA GLY A 515 -6.62 -15.20 11.80
C GLY A 515 -6.36 -16.66 11.42
N ASP A 516 -6.80 -17.08 10.23
CA ASP A 516 -6.77 -18.49 9.82
C ASP A 516 -5.33 -19.04 9.64
N ARG A 517 -4.37 -18.13 9.47
CA ARG A 517 -2.93 -18.35 9.43
C ARG A 517 -2.28 -18.54 10.79
N GLN A 518 -2.81 -17.94 11.86
CA GLN A 518 -2.09 -17.77 13.14
C GLN A 518 -1.78 -19.09 13.86
N PHE A 519 -2.60 -20.11 13.62
CA PHE A 519 -2.50 -21.42 14.28
C PHE A 519 -2.20 -22.55 13.29
N LYS A 520 -2.13 -22.23 12.00
CA LYS A 520 -1.94 -23.23 10.95
C LYS A 520 -0.60 -23.94 11.12
N SER A 521 -0.63 -25.26 11.05
CA SER A 521 0.58 -26.09 11.07
C SER A 521 1.42 -25.87 9.81
N GLY A 522 2.74 -25.97 9.94
CA GLY A 522 3.70 -25.84 8.85
C GLY A 522 3.88 -27.14 8.07
N PRO A 523 4.31 -27.06 6.80
CA PRO A 523 4.47 -28.23 5.94
C PRO A 523 5.66 -29.12 6.37
N GLU A 524 6.51 -28.66 7.29
CA GLU A 524 7.59 -29.48 7.89
C GLU A 524 7.09 -30.72 8.66
N HIS A 525 5.79 -30.75 8.99
CA HIS A 525 5.17 -31.91 9.62
C HIS A 525 4.84 -33.04 8.63
N VAL A 526 4.93 -32.80 7.33
CA VAL A 526 4.58 -33.74 6.26
C VAL A 526 5.70 -33.86 5.22
N ASP A 527 5.65 -34.93 4.42
CA ASP A 527 6.55 -35.11 3.28
C ASP A 527 5.72 -34.95 2.01
N SER A 528 5.87 -33.80 1.35
CA SER A 528 5.21 -33.43 0.10
C SER A 528 6.04 -33.73 -1.14
N GLY A 529 7.14 -34.46 -0.99
CA GLY A 529 8.04 -34.87 -2.05
C GLY A 529 9.16 -33.87 -2.32
N SER A 530 9.72 -33.92 -3.53
CA SER A 530 10.86 -33.09 -3.89
C SER A 530 10.47 -31.63 -4.13
N GLY A 531 11.27 -30.70 -3.61
CA GLY A 531 11.18 -29.27 -3.93
C GLY A 531 10.81 -28.44 -2.71
N ARG A 532 9.92 -27.46 -2.91
CA ARG A 532 9.33 -26.66 -1.83
C ARG A 532 8.38 -27.52 -1.02
N ALA A 533 8.51 -27.57 0.31
CA ALA A 533 7.70 -28.45 1.14
C ALA A 533 6.20 -28.06 1.18
N ASP A 534 5.89 -26.81 0.83
CA ASP A 534 4.52 -26.31 0.69
C ASP A 534 3.88 -26.62 -0.68
N HIS A 535 4.65 -27.14 -1.65
CA HIS A 535 4.20 -27.39 -3.02
C HIS A 535 4.25 -28.88 -3.36
N VAL A 536 3.12 -29.45 -3.79
CA VAL A 536 3.09 -30.78 -4.40
C VAL A 536 3.15 -30.65 -5.92
N THR A 537 4.31 -30.93 -6.51
CA THR A 537 4.54 -30.77 -7.97
C THR A 537 4.29 -32.04 -8.78
N ASP A 538 4.43 -33.21 -8.18
CA ASP A 538 4.15 -34.48 -8.84
C ASP A 538 2.63 -34.69 -8.97
N ALA A 539 2.15 -34.77 -10.21
CA ALA A 539 0.75 -34.97 -10.54
C ALA A 539 0.17 -36.29 -9.98
N ASN A 540 1.03 -37.29 -9.75
CA ASN A 540 0.65 -38.61 -9.26
C ASN A 540 0.86 -38.77 -7.74
N PHE A 541 1.25 -37.71 -7.03
CA PHE A 541 1.44 -37.77 -5.59
C PHE A 541 0.11 -38.05 -4.86
N ASP A 542 0.14 -39.02 -3.95
CA ASP A 542 -0.99 -39.35 -3.08
C ASP A 542 -1.07 -38.36 -1.92
N THR A 543 -1.88 -37.31 -2.09
CA THR A 543 -2.03 -36.22 -1.12
C THR A 543 -2.74 -36.63 0.17
N SER A 544 -3.32 -37.83 0.25
CA SER A 544 -3.86 -38.37 1.52
C SER A 544 -2.77 -38.56 2.58
N LYS A 545 -1.51 -38.74 2.17
CA LYS A 545 -0.35 -38.84 3.07
C LYS A 545 0.00 -37.55 3.79
N LEU A 546 -0.55 -36.42 3.33
CA LEU A 546 -0.37 -35.10 3.93
C LEU A 546 -1.40 -34.81 5.03
N ASP A 547 -2.44 -35.65 5.18
CA ASP A 547 -3.40 -35.54 6.26
C ASP A 547 -2.94 -36.37 7.47
N LYS A 548 -2.12 -35.75 8.33
CA LYS A 548 -1.60 -36.40 9.54
C LYS A 548 -2.40 -36.01 10.79
N PRO A 549 -2.55 -36.92 11.77
CA PRO A 549 -3.14 -36.57 13.06
C PRO A 549 -2.39 -35.43 13.76
N GLY A 550 -3.12 -34.51 14.37
CA GLY A 550 -2.57 -33.41 15.17
C GLY A 550 -2.21 -32.15 14.39
N LEU A 551 -2.44 -32.10 13.08
CA LEU A 551 -2.29 -30.88 12.30
C LEU A 551 -3.49 -29.94 12.52
N GLU A 552 -3.21 -28.64 12.59
CA GLU A 552 -4.18 -27.59 12.85
C GLU A 552 -4.32 -26.64 11.65
N LEU A 553 -5.55 -26.15 11.43
CA LEU A 553 -5.82 -25.02 10.53
C LEU A 553 -6.09 -23.77 11.38
N LEU A 554 -7.20 -23.77 12.12
CA LEU A 554 -7.64 -22.61 12.90
C LEU A 554 -7.20 -22.63 14.37
N GLY A 555 -6.81 -23.80 14.89
CA GLY A 555 -6.54 -24.04 16.31
C GLY A 555 -7.80 -24.03 17.18
N ASP A 556 -7.74 -24.71 18.32
CA ASP A 556 -8.88 -24.96 19.22
C ASP A 556 -9.63 -23.69 19.65
N ARG A 557 -8.90 -22.58 19.86
CA ARG A 557 -9.48 -21.33 20.38
C ARG A 557 -10.37 -20.64 19.35
N GLN A 558 -9.96 -20.60 18.07
CA GLN A 558 -10.79 -20.04 17.00
C GLN A 558 -11.94 -20.96 16.63
N GLU A 559 -11.75 -22.28 16.68
CA GLU A 559 -12.84 -23.24 16.44
C GLU A 559 -13.96 -23.08 17.49
N LYS A 560 -13.62 -22.96 18.78
CA LYS A 560 -14.60 -22.69 19.85
C LYS A 560 -15.32 -21.34 19.68
N PHE A 561 -14.59 -20.32 19.23
CA PHE A 561 -15.20 -19.04 18.85
C PHE A 561 -16.23 -19.23 17.72
N LEU A 562 -15.86 -19.94 16.65
CA LEU A 562 -16.76 -20.19 15.52
C LEU A 562 -17.99 -21.00 15.91
N GLU A 563 -17.85 -22.01 16.78
CA GLU A 563 -18.98 -22.74 17.33
C GLU A 563 -19.95 -21.81 18.06
N HIS A 564 -19.43 -20.99 18.98
CA HIS A 564 -20.23 -20.00 19.70
C HIS A 564 -20.92 -19.00 18.76
N TRP A 565 -20.15 -18.43 17.82
CA TRP A 565 -20.65 -17.44 16.88
C TRP A 565 -21.70 -18.03 15.94
N CYS A 566 -21.56 -19.28 15.48
CA CYS A 566 -22.55 -19.93 14.61
C CYS A 566 -23.93 -20.06 15.30
N ASP A 567 -23.94 -20.27 16.62
CA ASP A 567 -25.15 -20.41 17.41
C ASP A 567 -25.75 -19.07 17.86
N ASP A 568 -24.95 -18.01 17.98
CA ASP A 568 -25.44 -16.67 18.34
C ASP A 568 -26.05 -15.93 17.14
N TRP A 569 -27.34 -15.60 17.22
CA TRP A 569 -28.09 -14.83 16.20
C TRP A 569 -28.62 -13.50 16.73
N ARG A 570 -28.18 -13.06 17.91
CA ARG A 570 -28.64 -11.78 18.48
C ARG A 570 -28.16 -10.61 17.62
N GLY A 571 -29.06 -9.69 17.31
CA GLY A 571 -28.74 -8.44 16.59
C GLY A 571 -28.55 -8.56 15.08
N HIS A 572 -28.65 -9.74 14.47
CA HIS A 572 -28.43 -9.91 13.02
C HIS A 572 -29.27 -11.04 12.40
N LYS A 573 -29.34 -11.08 11.07
CA LYS A 573 -30.16 -12.05 10.30
C LYS A 573 -29.38 -12.84 9.25
N LEU A 574 -28.21 -12.33 8.86
CA LEU A 574 -27.25 -12.96 7.96
C LEU A 574 -25.87 -13.00 8.59
N LYS A 575 -25.01 -13.88 8.06
CA LYS A 575 -23.66 -14.08 8.57
C LYS A 575 -22.64 -14.02 7.43
N VAL A 576 -21.49 -13.44 7.71
CA VAL A 576 -20.33 -13.41 6.81
C VAL A 576 -19.11 -13.88 7.60
N LEU A 577 -18.32 -14.76 6.99
CA LEU A 577 -17.03 -15.17 7.52
C LEU A 577 -15.94 -14.41 6.76
N LEU A 578 -14.99 -13.82 7.47
CA LEU A 578 -13.86 -13.07 6.94
C LEU A 578 -12.56 -13.77 7.36
N SER A 579 -11.76 -14.19 6.39
CA SER A 579 -10.43 -14.78 6.61
C SER A 579 -9.45 -14.42 5.48
N GLN A 580 -8.18 -14.79 5.66
CA GLN A 580 -7.13 -14.61 4.67
C GLN A 580 -7.34 -15.56 3.49
N THR A 581 -7.60 -16.85 3.74
CA THR A 581 -7.50 -17.90 2.71
C THR A 581 -8.83 -18.56 2.37
N VAL A 582 -8.93 -19.03 1.13
CA VAL A 582 -10.00 -19.93 0.70
C VAL A 582 -9.77 -21.34 1.27
N PHE A 583 -10.83 -21.97 1.81
CA PHE A 583 -10.77 -23.33 2.35
C PHE A 583 -10.97 -24.41 1.26
N ALA A 584 -10.36 -24.22 0.08
CA ALA A 584 -10.41 -25.16 -1.05
C ALA A 584 -9.21 -24.95 -2.00
N GLY A 585 -8.72 -26.02 -2.63
CA GLY A 585 -7.61 -25.98 -3.58
C GLY A 585 -8.07 -25.61 -4.98
N VAL A 586 -8.43 -24.34 -5.20
CA VAL A 586 -9.01 -23.84 -6.46
C VAL A 586 -8.00 -23.12 -7.35
N ALA A 587 -6.75 -23.57 -7.34
CA ALA A 587 -5.72 -23.20 -8.30
C ALA A 587 -4.97 -24.45 -8.77
N THR A 588 -4.81 -24.63 -10.08
CA THR A 588 -4.04 -25.74 -10.67
C THR A 588 -2.69 -25.30 -11.21
N HIS A 589 -2.47 -23.99 -11.39
CA HIS A 589 -1.22 -23.45 -11.93
C HIS A 589 -0.77 -22.20 -11.16
N HIS A 590 0.52 -22.14 -10.86
CA HIS A 590 1.11 -21.18 -9.93
C HIS A 590 2.32 -20.48 -10.57
N GLY A 591 2.37 -19.14 -10.45
CA GLY A 591 3.51 -18.29 -10.82
C GLY A 591 3.71 -18.07 -12.33
N GLY A 592 3.47 -19.09 -13.16
CA GLY A 592 3.56 -19.00 -14.60
C GLY A 592 2.46 -19.80 -15.29
N TYR A 593 2.16 -19.45 -16.54
CA TYR A 593 1.07 -20.05 -17.31
C TYR A 593 1.17 -21.57 -17.45
N ASN A 594 2.34 -22.18 -17.37
CA ASN A 594 2.52 -23.65 -17.44
C ASN A 594 2.98 -24.27 -16.11
N GLY A 595 2.92 -23.51 -15.00
CA GLY A 595 3.40 -23.95 -13.69
C GLY A 595 2.38 -24.83 -12.97
N TYR A 596 2.05 -26.00 -13.52
CA TYR A 596 1.11 -26.93 -12.89
C TYR A 596 1.57 -27.28 -11.47
N LEU A 597 0.61 -27.27 -10.54
CA LEU A 597 0.81 -27.66 -9.16
C LEU A 597 -0.36 -28.55 -8.76
N LYS A 598 -0.06 -29.77 -8.29
CA LYS A 598 -1.08 -30.72 -7.86
C LYS A 598 -1.82 -30.22 -6.62
N ALA A 599 -1.08 -29.67 -5.66
CA ALA A 599 -1.64 -29.16 -4.41
C ALA A 599 -0.74 -28.09 -3.78
N ASP A 600 -1.35 -27.05 -3.22
CA ASP A 600 -0.71 -25.94 -2.52
C ASP A 600 -1.10 -25.97 -1.04
N LEU A 601 -0.16 -26.38 -0.18
CA LEU A 601 -0.42 -26.48 1.26
C LEU A 601 -0.70 -25.10 1.86
N ASP A 602 -0.30 -24.02 1.19
CA ASP A 602 -0.48 -22.65 1.68
C ASP A 602 -1.96 -22.23 1.65
N SER A 603 -2.75 -22.77 0.71
CA SER A 603 -4.19 -22.57 0.72
C SER A 603 -4.86 -23.13 1.99
N GLY A 604 -6.05 -22.64 2.35
CA GLY A 604 -6.84 -23.18 3.46
C GLY A 604 -7.46 -24.56 3.20
N SER A 605 -7.07 -25.23 2.11
CA SER A 605 -7.52 -26.60 1.75
C SER A 605 -6.76 -27.70 2.51
N TRP A 606 -5.64 -27.34 3.12
CA TRP A 606 -4.80 -28.21 3.94
C TRP A 606 -4.56 -27.54 5.31
N PRO A 607 -4.52 -28.31 6.43
CA PRO A 607 -4.67 -29.78 6.53
C PRO A 607 -6.13 -30.26 6.30
N GLN A 608 -6.32 -31.38 5.60
CA GLN A 608 -7.65 -31.82 5.15
C GLN A 608 -8.62 -32.11 6.30
N THR A 609 -8.20 -32.86 7.32
CA THR A 609 -9.07 -33.16 8.47
C THR A 609 -9.47 -31.89 9.24
N ALA A 610 -8.52 -30.96 9.45
CA ALA A 610 -8.79 -29.70 10.13
C ALA A 610 -9.71 -28.79 9.31
N ARG A 611 -9.46 -28.69 8.00
CA ARG A 611 -10.31 -27.99 7.04
C ARG A 611 -11.75 -28.50 7.07
N ASN A 612 -11.95 -29.83 7.00
CA ASN A 612 -13.29 -30.41 6.98
C ASN A 612 -14.02 -30.18 8.31
N ARG A 613 -13.31 -30.19 9.44
CA ARG A 613 -13.88 -29.80 10.73
C ARG A 613 -14.32 -28.33 10.74
N ALA A 614 -13.49 -27.42 10.24
CA ALA A 614 -13.85 -26.01 10.12
C ALA A 614 -15.09 -25.79 9.24
N VAL A 615 -15.18 -26.46 8.08
CA VAL A 615 -16.36 -26.39 7.19
C VAL A 615 -17.63 -26.90 7.88
N LYS A 616 -17.54 -27.99 8.65
CA LYS A 616 -18.67 -28.53 9.43
C LYS A 616 -19.14 -27.58 10.52
N ILE A 617 -18.22 -26.86 11.18
CA ILE A 617 -18.56 -25.85 12.18
C ILE A 617 -19.31 -24.70 11.49
N ILE A 618 -18.71 -24.07 10.48
CA ILE A 618 -19.26 -22.83 9.89
C ILE A 618 -20.56 -23.06 9.13
N ARG A 619 -20.80 -24.25 8.57
CA ARG A 619 -22.08 -24.59 7.91
C ARG A 619 -23.29 -24.30 8.80
N LYS A 620 -23.19 -24.54 10.12
CA LYS A 620 -24.30 -24.30 11.05
C LYS A 620 -24.77 -22.84 11.05
N GLY A 621 -23.82 -21.90 10.91
CA GLY A 621 -24.10 -20.47 10.83
C GLY A 621 -24.59 -19.99 9.47
N MET A 622 -24.51 -20.83 8.43
CA MET A 622 -24.84 -20.48 7.04
C MET A 622 -24.21 -19.16 6.54
N PRO A 623 -22.92 -18.89 6.79
CA PRO A 623 -22.30 -17.64 6.36
C PRO A 623 -21.94 -17.66 4.87
N LEU A 624 -21.85 -16.49 4.25
CA LEU A 624 -21.00 -16.33 3.07
C LEU A 624 -19.54 -16.20 3.54
N HIS A 625 -18.61 -17.00 3.02
CA HIS A 625 -17.18 -16.84 3.29
C HIS A 625 -16.56 -15.87 2.27
N ILE A 626 -15.87 -14.83 2.74
CA ILE A 626 -15.14 -13.87 1.89
C ILE A 626 -13.66 -13.88 2.29
N ASN A 627 -12.78 -14.10 1.31
CA ASN A 627 -11.34 -14.32 1.53
C ASN A 627 -10.47 -13.78 0.38
N GLY A 628 -9.16 -14.02 0.49
CA GLY A 628 -8.10 -13.47 -0.36
C GLY A 628 -6.96 -14.45 -0.67
N ASP A 629 -5.70 -13.97 -0.59
CA ASP A 629 -4.41 -14.66 -0.83
C ASP A 629 -4.17 -15.22 -2.26
N GLN A 630 -5.12 -15.95 -2.82
CA GLN A 630 -4.86 -16.80 -3.98
C GLN A 630 -4.57 -16.03 -5.29
N HIS A 631 -4.76 -14.70 -5.34
CA HIS A 631 -4.64 -13.90 -6.57
C HIS A 631 -5.51 -14.39 -7.73
N LEU A 632 -6.57 -15.12 -7.43
CA LEU A 632 -7.47 -15.71 -8.41
C LEU A 632 -8.89 -15.60 -7.84
N THR A 633 -9.70 -14.73 -8.43
CA THR A 633 -11.08 -14.61 -7.97
C THR A 633 -11.86 -15.87 -8.32
N THR A 634 -12.54 -16.41 -7.31
CA THR A 634 -13.37 -17.62 -7.46
C THR A 634 -14.64 -17.48 -6.66
N LEU A 635 -15.73 -18.02 -7.21
CA LEU A 635 -16.94 -18.30 -6.45
C LEU A 635 -17.09 -19.82 -6.39
N SER A 636 -16.97 -20.38 -5.18
CA SER A 636 -17.03 -21.82 -4.95
C SER A 636 -17.92 -22.17 -3.76
N GLN A 637 -18.44 -23.40 -3.72
CA GLN A 637 -19.19 -23.93 -2.59
C GLN A 637 -18.43 -25.12 -2.03
N TYR A 638 -18.20 -25.10 -0.71
CA TYR A 638 -17.47 -26.16 -0.03
C TYR A 638 -18.30 -27.43 0.12
N GLY A 639 -17.63 -28.58 0.08
CA GLY A 639 -18.14 -29.85 0.58
C GLY A 639 -17.20 -30.46 1.62
N ALA A 640 -17.72 -30.90 2.76
CA ALA A 640 -16.99 -31.63 3.79
C ALA A 640 -17.31 -33.14 3.75
N ASP A 641 -18.59 -33.51 3.74
CA ASP A 641 -19.03 -34.90 3.65
C ASP A 641 -19.55 -35.22 2.24
N GLU A 642 -20.37 -34.35 1.67
CA GLU A 642 -20.91 -34.43 0.29
C GLU A 642 -20.54 -33.20 -0.55
N GLN A 643 -20.74 -33.26 -1.87
CA GLN A 643 -20.60 -32.06 -2.70
C GLN A 643 -21.63 -31.03 -2.24
N ARG A 644 -21.22 -29.76 -2.17
CA ARG A 644 -22.11 -28.61 -1.90
C ARG A 644 -22.83 -28.65 -0.55
N ASP A 645 -22.31 -29.41 0.41
CA ASP A 645 -22.89 -29.53 1.75
C ASP A 645 -22.32 -28.52 2.76
N GLY A 646 -21.68 -27.44 2.28
CA GLY A 646 -21.07 -26.37 3.08
C GLY A 646 -21.39 -24.98 2.54
N CYS A 647 -20.70 -23.96 3.07
CA CYS A 647 -20.93 -22.57 2.68
C CYS A 647 -20.36 -22.22 1.31
N TRP A 648 -20.92 -21.18 0.69
CA TRP A 648 -20.29 -20.50 -0.43
C TRP A 648 -19.09 -19.67 0.03
N SER A 649 -18.12 -19.54 -0.86
CA SER A 649 -16.87 -18.81 -0.70
C SER A 649 -16.61 -17.93 -1.90
N PHE A 650 -16.42 -16.65 -1.64
CA PHE A 650 -15.97 -15.67 -2.60
C PHE A 650 -14.51 -15.28 -2.30
N CYS A 651 -13.58 -15.84 -3.08
CA CYS A 651 -12.22 -15.35 -3.11
C CYS A 651 -12.20 -14.10 -3.99
N THR A 652 -11.88 -12.97 -3.38
CA THR A 652 -11.89 -11.68 -4.06
C THR A 652 -10.73 -11.58 -5.06
N PRO A 653 -10.87 -10.81 -6.15
CA PRO A 653 -9.73 -10.51 -7.01
C PRO A 653 -8.71 -9.67 -6.24
N ALA A 654 -7.42 -9.96 -6.46
CA ALA A 654 -6.34 -9.16 -5.90
C ALA A 654 -6.38 -7.72 -6.44
N ILE A 655 -6.18 -6.72 -5.58
CA ILE A 655 -6.04 -5.30 -6.00
C ILE A 655 -4.95 -5.20 -7.05
N SER A 656 -3.82 -5.88 -6.85
CA SER A 656 -2.75 -6.00 -7.82
C SER A 656 -2.03 -7.32 -7.62
N ALA A 657 -2.27 -8.27 -8.53
CA ALA A 657 -1.77 -9.65 -8.43
C ALA A 657 -0.25 -9.73 -8.65
N GLY A 658 0.50 -9.98 -7.58
CA GLY A 658 1.96 -10.18 -7.64
C GLY A 658 2.36 -11.53 -8.22
N TYR A 659 1.62 -12.57 -7.85
CA TYR A 659 1.88 -13.97 -8.20
C TYR A 659 0.64 -14.59 -8.87
N PRO A 660 0.53 -14.52 -10.21
CA PRO A 660 -0.64 -15.03 -10.91
C PRO A 660 -0.87 -16.53 -10.66
N ARG A 661 -2.13 -16.90 -10.43
CA ARG A 661 -2.59 -18.29 -10.36
C ARG A 661 -3.71 -18.51 -11.38
N TRP A 662 -3.90 -19.75 -11.82
CA TRP A 662 -4.99 -20.15 -12.72
C TRP A 662 -5.69 -21.40 -12.22
N TRP A 663 -6.99 -21.49 -12.48
CA TRP A 663 -7.81 -22.68 -12.34
C TRP A 663 -8.17 -23.21 -13.74
N ARG A 664 -7.45 -24.25 -14.18
CA ARG A 664 -7.66 -24.89 -15.49
C ARG A 664 -7.76 -26.42 -15.37
N PRO A 665 -8.67 -26.93 -14.52
CA PRO A 665 -8.87 -28.37 -14.30
C PRO A 665 -9.26 -29.12 -15.58
N ASP A 666 -10.05 -28.50 -16.47
CA ASP A 666 -10.53 -29.15 -17.69
C ASP A 666 -9.37 -29.45 -18.64
N GLU A 667 -8.40 -28.53 -18.73
CA GLU A 667 -7.19 -28.68 -19.57
C GLU A 667 -6.25 -29.77 -19.07
N VAL A 668 -6.27 -30.07 -17.77
CA VAL A 668 -5.44 -31.12 -17.14
C VAL A 668 -6.22 -32.43 -16.91
N GLY A 669 -7.45 -32.53 -17.43
CA GLY A 669 -8.25 -33.75 -17.40
C GLY A 669 -8.83 -34.11 -16.03
N MET A 670 -9.03 -33.14 -15.14
CA MET A 670 -9.73 -33.40 -13.87
C MET A 670 -11.22 -33.71 -14.13
N GLU A 671 -11.70 -34.81 -13.56
CA GLU A 671 -13.10 -35.19 -13.64
C GLU A 671 -13.99 -34.14 -12.94
N HIS A 672 -15.15 -33.89 -13.53
CA HIS A 672 -16.14 -32.97 -12.98
C HIS A 672 -17.56 -33.39 -13.35
N GLU A 673 -18.50 -33.00 -12.51
CA GLU A 673 -19.93 -33.19 -12.72
C GLU A 673 -20.69 -31.87 -12.55
N ASN A 674 -21.98 -31.84 -12.89
CA ASN A 674 -22.91 -30.77 -12.49
C ASN A 674 -22.46 -29.33 -12.80
N ARG A 675 -21.85 -29.11 -13.97
CA ARG A 675 -21.49 -27.78 -14.48
C ARG A 675 -22.69 -26.81 -14.41
N PRO A 676 -22.52 -25.55 -13.96
CA PRO A 676 -23.61 -24.56 -13.94
C PRO A 676 -24.18 -24.29 -15.34
N LYS A 677 -25.45 -23.83 -15.48
CA LYS A 677 -26.06 -23.62 -16.82
C LYS A 677 -25.36 -22.59 -17.69
N HIS A 678 -24.60 -21.65 -17.13
CA HIS A 678 -23.83 -20.72 -17.95
C HIS A 678 -22.70 -21.43 -18.74
N ASP A 679 -22.42 -22.70 -18.41
CA ASP A 679 -21.55 -23.60 -19.17
C ASP A 679 -20.14 -23.03 -19.42
N LEU A 680 -19.64 -22.24 -18.46
CA LEU A 680 -18.31 -21.65 -18.57
C LEU A 680 -17.27 -22.75 -18.32
N PRO A 681 -16.10 -22.73 -18.99
CA PRO A 681 -15.04 -23.70 -18.75
C PRO A 681 -14.56 -23.64 -17.29
N ASN A 682 -14.00 -24.74 -16.80
CA ASN A 682 -13.45 -24.89 -15.44
C ASN A 682 -14.45 -24.69 -14.30
N THR A 683 -15.72 -25.07 -14.50
CA THR A 683 -16.81 -24.96 -13.52
C THR A 683 -17.56 -26.29 -13.37
N GLY A 684 -18.18 -26.51 -12.22
CA GLY A 684 -18.78 -27.79 -11.85
C GLY A 684 -18.29 -28.30 -10.50
N GLU A 685 -18.70 -29.52 -10.16
CA GLU A 685 -18.29 -30.25 -8.97
C GLU A 685 -16.96 -30.97 -9.26
N TYR A 686 -15.92 -30.61 -8.53
CA TYR A 686 -14.58 -31.19 -8.63
C TYR A 686 -14.16 -31.81 -7.30
N ILE A 687 -13.12 -32.64 -7.37
CA ILE A 687 -12.28 -33.02 -6.25
C ILE A 687 -10.95 -32.28 -6.39
N ASP A 688 -10.57 -31.47 -5.41
CA ASP A 688 -9.36 -30.67 -5.46
C ASP A 688 -8.07 -31.50 -5.29
N GLY A 689 -6.91 -30.83 -5.36
CA GLY A 689 -5.60 -31.45 -5.22
C GLY A 689 -5.39 -32.29 -3.96
N PHE A 690 -6.08 -31.98 -2.86
CA PHE A 690 -5.99 -32.66 -1.58
C PHE A 690 -7.10 -33.68 -1.33
N GLY A 691 -8.04 -33.82 -2.26
CA GLY A 691 -9.20 -34.70 -2.12
C GLY A 691 -10.44 -34.02 -1.55
N ASN A 692 -10.44 -32.70 -1.39
CA ASN A 692 -11.63 -31.98 -0.88
C ASN A 692 -12.69 -31.85 -1.97
N LYS A 693 -13.95 -31.88 -1.56
CA LYS A 693 -15.11 -31.66 -2.44
C LYS A 693 -15.31 -30.15 -2.61
N VAL A 694 -15.36 -29.69 -3.85
CA VAL A 694 -15.56 -28.27 -4.17
C VAL A 694 -16.40 -28.12 -5.44
N TYR A 695 -17.46 -27.33 -5.34
CA TYR A 695 -18.21 -26.86 -6.50
C TYR A 695 -17.67 -25.50 -6.91
N VAL A 696 -17.14 -25.37 -8.13
CA VAL A 696 -16.67 -24.10 -8.69
C VAL A 696 -17.75 -23.54 -9.61
N TYR A 697 -18.34 -22.42 -9.24
CA TYR A 697 -19.36 -21.75 -10.05
C TYR A 697 -18.73 -20.81 -11.07
N ALA A 698 -17.79 -19.96 -10.65
CA ALA A 698 -17.12 -19.01 -11.54
C ALA A 698 -15.66 -18.79 -11.13
N VAL A 699 -14.83 -18.47 -12.12
CA VAL A 699 -13.40 -18.19 -11.93
C VAL A 699 -12.92 -17.08 -12.86
N GLY A 700 -12.18 -16.12 -12.32
CA GLY A 700 -11.56 -15.03 -13.08
C GLY A 700 -10.13 -15.36 -13.49
N ASN A 701 -9.94 -16.37 -14.35
CA ASN A 701 -8.60 -16.71 -14.85
C ASN A 701 -7.93 -15.51 -15.54
N PRO A 702 -6.67 -15.20 -15.20
CA PRO A 702 -5.97 -14.08 -15.82
C PRO A 702 -5.46 -14.41 -17.22
N GLU A 703 -5.15 -13.38 -17.99
CA GLU A 703 -4.42 -13.48 -19.24
C GLU A 703 -2.90 -13.59 -18.95
N PRO A 704 -2.11 -14.22 -19.84
CA PRO A 704 -0.66 -14.17 -19.75
C PRO A 704 -0.13 -12.73 -19.75
N ALA A 705 0.58 -12.36 -18.68
CA ALA A 705 1.15 -11.04 -18.50
C ALA A 705 2.13 -10.67 -19.63
N SER A 706 1.79 -9.64 -20.41
CA SER A 706 2.60 -9.17 -21.53
C SER A 706 2.71 -7.64 -21.62
N GLU A 707 1.80 -6.90 -20.97
CA GLU A 707 1.78 -5.45 -21.03
C GLU A 707 2.91 -4.77 -20.26
N LYS A 708 3.30 -3.59 -20.76
CA LYS A 708 4.36 -2.77 -20.15
C LYS A 708 3.82 -1.71 -19.19
N ASN A 709 2.65 -1.15 -19.49
CA ASN A 709 2.00 -0.21 -18.59
C ASN A 709 1.49 -0.99 -17.36
N ARG A 710 1.72 -0.44 -16.17
CA ARG A 710 1.41 -1.15 -14.92
C ARG A 710 -0.08 -1.49 -14.74
N TYR A 711 -0.98 -0.63 -15.21
CA TYR A 711 -2.41 -0.82 -15.03
C TYR A 711 -2.97 -1.80 -16.05
N ASP A 712 -2.51 -1.74 -17.30
CA ASP A 712 -2.85 -2.75 -18.32
C ASP A 712 -2.32 -4.13 -17.89
N LEU A 713 -1.10 -4.18 -17.32
CA LEU A 713 -0.52 -5.39 -16.74
C LEU A 713 -1.36 -5.93 -15.56
N ALA A 714 -1.84 -5.07 -14.66
CA ALA A 714 -2.72 -5.48 -13.57
C ALA A 714 -4.06 -6.02 -14.09
N HIS A 715 -4.64 -5.38 -15.11
CA HIS A 715 -5.86 -5.86 -15.75
C HIS A 715 -5.68 -7.25 -16.39
N GLN A 716 -4.58 -7.48 -17.11
CA GLN A 716 -4.24 -8.80 -17.68
C GLN A 716 -4.06 -9.85 -16.59
N LYS A 717 -3.37 -9.51 -15.50
CA LYS A 717 -3.13 -10.42 -14.36
C LYS A 717 -4.37 -10.68 -13.49
N GLY A 718 -5.57 -10.35 -13.96
CA GLY A 718 -6.82 -10.65 -13.25
C GLY A 718 -6.97 -9.85 -11.94
N SER A 719 -6.33 -8.67 -11.87
CA SER A 719 -6.50 -7.79 -10.71
C SER A 719 -7.86 -7.10 -10.73
N GLY A 720 -8.31 -6.58 -9.59
CA GLY A 720 -9.67 -6.06 -9.43
C GLY A 720 -10.07 -5.78 -7.98
N PHE A 721 -11.37 -5.78 -7.71
CA PHE A 721 -11.94 -5.79 -6.35
C PHE A 721 -13.32 -6.45 -6.32
N GLY A 722 -13.76 -6.90 -5.15
CA GLY A 722 -15.10 -7.45 -4.94
C GLY A 722 -16.08 -6.42 -4.39
N LEU A 723 -17.36 -6.56 -4.72
CA LEU A 723 -18.47 -5.84 -4.08
C LEU A 723 -19.58 -6.83 -3.74
N VAL A 724 -20.08 -6.80 -2.51
CA VAL A 724 -21.17 -7.67 -2.07
C VAL A 724 -22.31 -6.83 -1.52
N LEU A 725 -23.50 -6.93 -2.09
CA LEU A 725 -24.73 -6.40 -1.48
C LEU A 725 -25.37 -7.50 -0.63
N ILE A 726 -25.50 -7.24 0.66
CA ILE A 726 -26.01 -8.17 1.65
C ILE A 726 -27.38 -7.67 2.06
N ASP A 727 -28.45 -8.43 1.81
CA ASP A 727 -29.82 -8.05 2.17
C ASP A 727 -30.35 -8.92 3.32
N PRO A 728 -30.33 -8.42 4.57
CA PRO A 728 -30.83 -9.14 5.74
C PRO A 728 -32.33 -9.46 5.69
N LYS A 729 -33.12 -8.73 4.90
CA LYS A 729 -34.57 -8.92 4.76
C LYS A 729 -34.87 -10.01 3.72
N ALA A 730 -34.27 -9.91 2.54
CA ALA A 730 -34.40 -10.92 1.48
C ALA A 730 -33.58 -12.19 1.77
N LYS A 731 -32.63 -12.11 2.70
CA LYS A 731 -31.67 -13.16 3.07
C LYS A 731 -30.81 -13.58 1.87
N THR A 732 -30.29 -12.58 1.16
CA THR A 732 -29.51 -12.77 -0.06
C THR A 732 -28.16 -12.06 -0.01
N TYR A 733 -27.24 -12.54 -0.83
CA TYR A 733 -25.95 -11.93 -1.12
C TYR A 733 -25.83 -11.77 -2.64
N GLU A 734 -25.82 -10.53 -3.14
CA GLU A 734 -25.50 -10.24 -4.53
C GLU A 734 -24.00 -9.91 -4.62
N ILE A 735 -23.26 -10.70 -5.38
CA ILE A 735 -21.80 -10.68 -5.45
C ILE A 735 -21.39 -10.18 -6.82
N HIS A 736 -20.49 -9.20 -6.84
CA HIS A 736 -19.83 -8.66 -8.03
C HIS A 736 -18.32 -8.86 -7.92
N SER A 737 -17.68 -9.21 -9.03
CA SER A 737 -16.22 -9.33 -9.13
C SER A 737 -15.72 -8.46 -10.26
N TYR A 738 -15.24 -7.26 -9.94
CA TYR A 738 -14.84 -6.24 -10.93
C TYR A 738 -13.37 -6.41 -11.33
N ARG A 739 -13.07 -6.20 -12.61
CA ARG A 739 -11.70 -6.14 -13.15
C ARG A 739 -11.03 -4.80 -12.81
N PHE A 740 -9.70 -4.73 -12.93
CA PHE A 740 -8.90 -3.58 -12.48
C PHE A 740 -9.23 -2.25 -13.22
N LEU A 741 -9.07 -2.23 -14.54
CA LEU A 741 -9.31 -1.05 -15.40
C LEU A 741 -10.78 -0.93 -15.87
N VAL A 742 -11.70 -0.63 -14.95
CA VAL A 742 -13.14 -0.50 -15.26
C VAL A 742 -13.79 0.68 -14.54
N ASP A 743 -15.02 1.02 -14.93
CA ASP A 743 -15.92 1.88 -14.14
C ASP A 743 -17.07 1.05 -13.59
N ALA A 744 -17.05 0.75 -12.30
CA ALA A 744 -18.05 -0.11 -11.65
C ALA A 744 -19.46 0.51 -11.60
N THR A 745 -19.64 1.75 -12.07
CA THR A 745 -20.93 2.47 -12.04
C THR A 745 -21.63 2.57 -13.40
N ASP A 746 -20.99 2.15 -14.50
CA ASP A 746 -21.56 2.31 -15.85
C ASP A 746 -22.45 1.13 -16.30
N GLY A 747 -22.55 0.07 -15.49
CA GLY A 747 -23.44 -1.07 -15.70
C GLY A 747 -23.04 -2.02 -16.84
N LYS A 748 -21.83 -1.91 -17.40
CA LYS A 748 -21.38 -2.83 -18.45
C LYS A 748 -20.97 -4.19 -17.87
N ALA A 749 -21.54 -5.26 -18.42
CA ALA A 749 -21.18 -6.63 -18.05
C ALA A 749 -19.68 -6.94 -18.25
N SER A 750 -19.01 -6.30 -19.21
CA SER A 750 -17.57 -6.48 -19.46
C SER A 750 -16.66 -5.98 -18.33
N ASN A 751 -17.22 -5.24 -17.36
CA ASN A 751 -16.47 -4.73 -16.22
C ASN A 751 -16.23 -5.81 -15.17
N GLU A 752 -17.01 -6.88 -15.19
CA GLU A 752 -16.91 -7.99 -14.26
C GLU A 752 -16.17 -9.19 -14.89
N PHE A 753 -15.65 -10.06 -14.05
CA PHE A 753 -15.17 -11.37 -14.52
C PHE A 753 -16.37 -12.23 -15.01
N PRO A 754 -16.15 -13.14 -15.96
CA PRO A 754 -17.21 -14.03 -16.44
C PRO A 754 -17.85 -14.84 -15.30
N GLY A 755 -19.18 -14.90 -15.28
CA GLY A 755 -19.96 -15.61 -14.27
C GLY A 755 -20.57 -14.72 -13.18
N TRP A 756 -20.17 -13.45 -13.09
CA TRP A 756 -20.76 -12.44 -12.21
C TRP A 756 -21.64 -11.43 -12.97
N PRO A 757 -22.60 -10.76 -12.30
CA PRO A 757 -22.96 -10.89 -10.88
C PRO A 757 -23.73 -12.17 -10.55
N VAL A 758 -23.71 -12.56 -9.26
CA VAL A 758 -24.40 -13.76 -8.74
C VAL A 758 -25.19 -13.42 -7.49
N THR A 759 -26.44 -13.88 -7.40
CA THR A 759 -27.23 -13.78 -6.17
C THR A 759 -27.34 -15.14 -5.47
N LEU A 760 -26.88 -15.21 -4.22
CA LEU A 760 -26.97 -16.39 -3.36
C LEU A 760 -28.03 -16.19 -2.27
N HIS A 761 -28.68 -17.26 -1.83
CA HIS A 761 -29.57 -17.25 -0.66
C HIS A 761 -28.90 -17.84 0.58
N GLN A 762 -29.22 -17.31 1.77
CA GLN A 762 -28.68 -17.76 3.06
C GLN A 762 -28.64 -19.29 3.21
N LYS A 763 -29.76 -19.94 2.91
CA LYS A 763 -29.92 -21.40 3.10
C LYS A 763 -28.96 -22.21 2.25
N GLU A 764 -28.47 -21.67 1.14
CA GLU A 764 -27.47 -22.33 0.32
C GLU A 764 -26.14 -22.50 1.04
N ASN A 765 -25.83 -21.58 1.96
CA ASN A 765 -24.66 -21.71 2.81
C ASN A 765 -24.79 -22.80 3.89
N GLY A 766 -25.98 -23.37 4.06
CA GLY A 766 -26.25 -24.54 4.91
C GLY A 766 -26.28 -25.87 4.15
N GLY A 767 -26.07 -25.84 2.83
CA GLY A 767 -26.14 -26.99 1.94
C GLY A 767 -27.46 -27.15 1.17
N GLU A 768 -28.40 -26.18 1.23
CA GLU A 768 -29.54 -26.21 0.31
C GLU A 768 -29.08 -25.86 -1.11
N THR A 769 -29.48 -26.63 -2.10
CA THR A 769 -29.09 -26.37 -3.49
C THR A 769 -30.21 -25.61 -4.22
N ARG A 770 -30.05 -24.29 -4.40
CA ARG A 770 -31.01 -23.44 -5.15
C ARG A 770 -30.44 -22.89 -6.45
N LEU A 771 -29.17 -22.52 -6.47
CA LEU A 771 -28.44 -22.22 -7.69
C LEU A 771 -28.22 -23.52 -8.49
N ILE A 772 -29.31 -23.96 -9.10
CA ILE A 772 -29.40 -24.80 -10.28
C ILE A 772 -30.48 -24.15 -11.14
N SER A 773 -30.18 -22.94 -11.61
CA SER A 773 -30.45 -22.72 -13.01
C SER A 773 -29.11 -22.86 -13.68
#